data_AF-A0A970BXV3-F1
#
_entry.id   AF-A0A970BXV3-F1
#
_cell.length_a   1.000
_cell.length_b   1.000
_cell.length_c   1.000
_cell.angle_alpha   90.00
_cell.angle_beta   90.00
_cell.angle_gamma   90.00
#
_symmetry.space_group_name_H-M   'P 1'
#
loop_
_entity.id
_entity.type
_entity.pdbx_description
1 polymer ?
#
loop_
_entity_poly.entity_id
_entity_poly.type
_entity_poly.pdbx_seq_one_letter_code
_entity_poly.pdbx_strand_id
1 'polypeptide(L)'
;RRFNGRNHEADQVEFARMDRQWIAGSSPRLQAHLAADRPVGSSTCAPTSQLGILSGEIRRKRGGRSIRRLLLDAKDAVLKLKPCFMMSPLSVAQFIDPAGMRFDVVVFDEASQVEPADALGAIARGSQVLLVGDPKQLPPTSFFAGIGGEGDWAEDEGAAGLADMESILDKGCTFLPRRRLRWHYRSRHESLIAFSNHEFYDNELVVFPSSHVDRNLFGLSLQYHPDDLYDRGRSQTNRQQARRIALAVFEHAREHPDQSLGVGAFSQRQQQAILDEVERLRRQDDSLEAFFDPDRPEPFFVKNLETIQGDERDVIFLSVGYGRGRPEDRLSMNFGPLNQDGGYRRLNVLVTRARQRCTVFSSIRSEDFDLAATQARGVHSLKGYLDYAATGRLAQVEAGSDDFGSDFERAVYNALIEQGLRLHRQVGCAGYAIDLAVVDADHPGRYLLGIECDGAAYRSSATARDRDRLRQQVLEGLGWRIHRIWSTEWFRKPHSEVDRVLEAVRKAKAGLLRPRFAVAPPSAAAPVAADDPAPAPVHEAGTLIPSRPYRCFVPSRPLSPEQFYADPVDALASWVIQVVAAEGPIHADELARRMAAVFGMARAGKRIADKVDRAARHAEREKKISRRGSFFWPAGMAEPPVRVRDVEGPRDVDLICPEELGRAAWLLLKAQFGMSCPDLVNQTARALGFGQTGPSIAAAVQDAVNRELESGRIVANGDSLRAADPAGPVSH
;
A
#
# COMPACT_ATOMS: atom_id res chain seq x y z
N ARG A 1 37.76 23.26 6.09
CA ARG A 1 37.32 22.62 4.83
C ARG A 1 36.51 23.66 4.04
N ARG A 2 36.83 23.92 2.76
CA ARG A 2 36.15 24.96 1.95
C ARG A 2 34.82 24.42 1.43
N PHE A 3 33.72 24.69 2.13
CA PHE A 3 32.38 24.51 1.55
C PHE A 3 32.25 25.37 0.27
N ASN A 4 31.56 24.81 -0.73
CA ASN A 4 31.22 25.46 -2.01
C ASN A 4 29.75 25.19 -2.30
N GLY A 5 28.92 26.24 -2.30
CA GLY A 5 27.47 26.12 -2.46
C GLY A 5 27.04 25.45 -3.76
N ARG A 6 27.77 25.68 -4.87
CA ARG A 6 27.42 25.09 -6.19
C ARG A 6 27.64 23.58 -6.23
N ASN A 7 28.72 23.10 -5.62
CA ASN A 7 28.98 21.66 -5.55
C ASN A 7 27.92 20.98 -4.67
N HIS A 8 27.57 21.62 -3.54
CA HIS A 8 26.53 21.11 -2.65
C HIS A 8 25.15 21.08 -3.33
N GLU A 9 24.78 22.12 -4.08
CA GLU A 9 23.55 22.13 -4.90
C GLU A 9 23.56 21.01 -5.97
N ALA A 10 24.71 20.74 -6.60
CA ALA A 10 24.83 19.63 -7.55
C ALA A 10 24.65 18.27 -6.85
N ASP A 11 25.25 18.07 -5.68
CA ASP A 11 25.08 16.86 -4.86
C ASP A 11 23.61 16.67 -4.43
N GLN A 12 22.91 17.75 -4.08
CA GLN A 12 21.48 17.71 -3.75
C GLN A 12 20.63 17.25 -4.95
N VAL A 13 20.91 17.77 -6.14
CA VAL A 13 20.21 17.38 -7.38
C VAL A 13 20.47 15.91 -7.71
N GLU A 14 21.71 15.46 -7.60
CA GLU A 14 22.08 14.06 -7.82
C GLU A 14 21.43 13.13 -6.80
N PHE A 15 21.48 13.48 -5.51
CA PHE A 15 20.79 12.75 -4.45
C PHE A 15 19.29 12.63 -4.73
N ALA A 16 18.63 13.74 -5.07
CA ALA A 16 17.19 13.73 -5.38
C ALA A 16 16.86 12.85 -6.60
N ARG A 17 17.73 12.83 -7.62
CA ARG A 17 17.60 11.94 -8.78
C ARG A 17 17.74 10.47 -8.37
N MET A 18 18.77 10.12 -7.61
CA MET A 18 19.00 8.75 -7.16
C MET A 18 17.89 8.25 -6.22
N ASP A 19 17.40 9.10 -5.31
CA ASP A 19 16.31 8.77 -4.39
C ASP A 19 15.01 8.45 -5.16
N ARG A 20 14.69 9.24 -6.19
CA ARG A 20 13.54 8.96 -7.07
C ARG A 20 13.71 7.67 -7.86
N GLN A 21 14.91 7.42 -8.40
CA GLN A 21 15.21 6.16 -9.10
C GLN A 21 15.10 4.95 -8.18
N TRP A 22 15.55 5.06 -6.94
CA TRP A 22 15.42 4.01 -5.94
C TRP A 22 13.95 3.69 -5.62
N ILE A 23 13.12 4.73 -5.40
CA ILE A 23 11.68 4.57 -5.14
C ILE A 23 11.00 3.91 -6.34
N ALA A 24 11.26 4.42 -7.56
CA ALA A 24 10.68 3.88 -8.79
C ALA A 24 11.13 2.44 -9.08
N GLY A 25 12.38 2.08 -8.76
CA GLY A 25 12.92 0.74 -8.95
C GLY A 25 12.51 -0.27 -7.87
N SER A 26 12.00 0.19 -6.72
CA SER A 26 11.63 -0.69 -5.60
C SER A 26 10.43 -1.59 -5.92
N SER A 27 9.40 -1.05 -6.58
CA SER A 27 8.20 -1.82 -6.96
C SER A 27 8.51 -2.91 -8.01
N PRO A 28 9.17 -2.61 -9.15
CA PRO A 28 9.58 -3.64 -10.12
C PRO A 28 10.49 -4.71 -9.52
N ARG A 29 11.39 -4.33 -8.61
CA ARG A 29 12.27 -5.29 -7.92
C ARG A 29 11.47 -6.28 -7.08
N LEU A 30 10.47 -5.80 -6.34
CA LEU A 30 9.57 -6.65 -5.56
C LEU A 30 8.71 -7.53 -6.48
N GLN A 31 8.17 -6.98 -7.55
CA GLN A 31 7.41 -7.74 -8.55
C GLN A 31 8.25 -8.87 -9.16
N ALA A 32 9.50 -8.60 -9.54
CA ALA A 32 10.42 -9.61 -10.07
C ALA A 32 10.70 -10.73 -9.05
N HIS A 33 10.89 -10.37 -7.78
CA HIS A 33 11.05 -11.34 -6.69
C HIS A 33 9.82 -12.21 -6.50
N LEU A 34 8.62 -11.62 -6.47
CA LEU A 34 7.35 -12.36 -6.35
C LEU A 34 7.05 -13.20 -7.59
N ALA A 35 7.43 -12.74 -8.79
CA ALA A 35 7.25 -13.46 -10.04
C ALA A 35 8.17 -14.69 -10.15
N ALA A 36 9.43 -14.57 -9.71
CA ALA A 36 10.36 -15.70 -9.67
C ALA A 36 9.88 -16.83 -8.75
N ASP A 37 9.15 -16.46 -7.70
CA ASP A 37 8.59 -17.36 -6.70
C ASP A 37 7.16 -17.85 -7.03
N ARG A 38 6.61 -17.41 -8.16
CA ARG A 38 5.23 -17.72 -8.53
C ARG A 38 5.10 -19.18 -8.96
N PRO A 39 4.11 -19.94 -8.45
CA PRO A 39 3.88 -21.30 -8.88
C PRO A 39 3.57 -21.34 -10.39
N VAL A 40 4.25 -22.23 -11.12
CA VAL A 40 4.00 -22.43 -12.55
C VAL A 40 2.69 -23.21 -12.69
N GLY A 41 1.64 -22.53 -13.16
CA GLY A 41 0.38 -23.17 -13.50
C GLY A 41 0.55 -24.03 -14.75
N SER A 42 0.64 -25.35 -14.59
CA SER A 42 0.61 -26.27 -15.73
C SER A 42 -0.78 -26.89 -15.87
N SER A 43 -1.09 -27.39 -17.07
CA SER A 43 -2.28 -28.21 -17.33
C SER A 43 -2.28 -29.56 -16.59
N THR A 44 -1.22 -29.88 -15.83
CA THR A 44 -0.97 -31.19 -15.22
C THR A 44 -1.05 -31.19 -13.69
N CYS A 45 -1.54 -30.12 -13.04
CA CYS A 45 -1.71 -30.12 -11.59
C CYS A 45 -2.65 -31.24 -11.10
N ALA A 46 -2.35 -31.83 -9.94
CA ALA A 46 -3.17 -32.88 -9.35
C ALA A 46 -4.52 -32.31 -8.90
N PRO A 47 -5.67 -32.97 -9.16
CA PRO A 47 -6.99 -32.42 -8.81
C PRO A 47 -7.16 -32.11 -7.33
N THR A 48 -6.57 -32.91 -6.44
CA THR A 48 -6.62 -32.70 -4.98
C THR A 48 -5.54 -31.74 -4.45
N SER A 49 -4.64 -31.27 -5.32
CA SER A 49 -3.65 -30.26 -4.92
C SER A 49 -4.29 -28.88 -4.79
N GLN A 50 -3.71 -27.99 -3.98
CA GLN A 50 -4.28 -26.65 -3.81
C GLN A 50 -4.31 -25.87 -5.14
N LEU A 51 -3.26 -25.98 -5.97
CA LEU A 51 -3.25 -25.38 -7.31
C LEU A 51 -4.27 -26.02 -8.25
N GLY A 52 -4.49 -27.34 -8.13
CA GLY A 52 -5.52 -28.04 -8.88
C GLY A 52 -6.94 -27.62 -8.48
N ILE A 53 -7.19 -27.44 -7.19
CA ILE A 53 -8.45 -26.92 -6.65
C ILE A 53 -8.71 -25.52 -7.21
N LEU A 54 -7.74 -24.60 -7.12
CA LEU A 54 -7.86 -23.24 -7.67
C LEU A 54 -8.11 -23.25 -9.18
N SER A 55 -7.32 -24.00 -9.94
CA SER A 55 -7.46 -24.11 -11.40
C SER A 55 -8.81 -24.70 -11.79
N GLY A 56 -9.31 -25.67 -11.03
CA GLY A 56 -10.62 -26.27 -11.20
C GLY A 56 -11.76 -25.28 -10.96
N GLU A 57 -11.70 -24.49 -9.89
CA GLU A 57 -12.70 -23.45 -9.62
C GLU A 57 -12.68 -22.34 -10.67
N ILE A 58 -11.52 -21.90 -11.15
CA ILE A 58 -11.41 -20.88 -12.21
C ILE A 58 -12.10 -21.34 -13.51
N ARG A 59 -12.01 -22.62 -13.86
CA ARG A 59 -12.63 -23.17 -15.08
C ARG A 59 -14.12 -23.49 -14.91
N ARG A 60 -14.62 -23.51 -13.68
CA ARG A 60 -15.98 -23.97 -13.36
C ARG A 60 -17.00 -22.87 -13.64
N LYS A 61 -18.06 -23.20 -14.39
CA LYS A 61 -19.11 -22.24 -14.78
C LYS A 61 -20.29 -22.16 -13.81
N ARG A 62 -20.54 -23.19 -12.99
CA ARG A 62 -21.66 -23.27 -12.02
C ARG A 62 -21.27 -24.17 -10.84
N GLY A 63 -21.89 -23.96 -9.67
CA GLY A 63 -21.72 -24.82 -8.48
C GLY A 63 -20.32 -24.75 -7.86
N GLY A 64 -19.73 -23.56 -7.82
CA GLY A 64 -18.40 -23.33 -7.23
C GLY A 64 -18.39 -23.47 -5.71
N ARG A 65 -17.19 -23.68 -5.16
CA ARG A 65 -16.97 -23.63 -3.70
C ARG A 65 -17.26 -22.22 -3.18
N SER A 66 -17.72 -22.10 -1.94
CA SER A 66 -17.75 -20.81 -1.27
C SER A 66 -16.34 -20.26 -1.11
N ILE A 67 -16.16 -18.94 -1.12
CA ILE A 67 -14.85 -18.29 -0.94
C ILE A 67 -14.17 -18.80 0.33
N ARG A 68 -14.93 -18.91 1.43
CA ARG A 68 -14.42 -19.44 2.70
C ARG A 68 -13.85 -20.85 2.57
N ARG A 69 -14.58 -21.75 1.90
CA ARG A 69 -14.10 -23.12 1.71
C ARG A 69 -12.90 -23.19 0.77
N LEU A 70 -12.91 -22.39 -0.30
CA LEU A 70 -11.81 -22.29 -1.24
C LEU A 70 -10.53 -21.80 -0.57
N LEU A 71 -10.62 -20.74 0.23
CA LEU A 71 -9.48 -20.21 0.99
C LEU A 71 -8.97 -21.23 2.01
N LEU A 72 -9.85 -21.99 2.67
CA LEU A 72 -9.43 -23.06 3.58
C LEU A 72 -8.68 -24.18 2.84
N ASP A 73 -9.24 -24.66 1.74
CA ASP A 73 -8.71 -25.79 0.97
C ASP A 73 -7.41 -25.44 0.21
N ALA A 74 -7.25 -24.18 -0.22
CA ALA A 74 -6.14 -23.73 -1.07
C ALA A 74 -5.30 -22.61 -0.45
N LYS A 75 -5.24 -22.52 0.89
CA LYS A 75 -4.65 -21.38 1.60
C LYS A 75 -3.22 -21.03 1.21
N ASP A 76 -2.34 -22.01 1.09
CA ASP A 76 -0.91 -21.77 0.90
C ASP A 76 -0.63 -21.35 -0.54
N ALA A 77 -1.36 -21.96 -1.49
CA ALA A 77 -1.33 -21.54 -2.88
C ALA A 77 -1.84 -20.11 -3.04
N VAL A 78 -2.95 -19.75 -2.38
CA VAL A 78 -3.49 -18.39 -2.42
C VAL A 78 -2.52 -17.39 -1.80
N LEU A 79 -1.97 -17.66 -0.61
CA LEU A 79 -1.01 -16.77 0.05
C LEU A 79 0.26 -16.58 -0.78
N LYS A 80 0.73 -17.62 -1.49
CA LYS A 80 1.87 -17.49 -2.40
C LYS A 80 1.55 -16.64 -3.62
N LEU A 81 0.35 -16.77 -4.20
CA LEU A 81 -0.08 -16.03 -5.38
C LEU A 81 -0.49 -14.57 -5.07
N LYS A 82 -1.08 -14.36 -3.88
CA LYS A 82 -1.63 -13.09 -3.40
C LYS A 82 -1.23 -12.93 -1.92
N PRO A 83 -0.02 -12.44 -1.62
CA PRO A 83 0.48 -12.34 -0.25
C PRO A 83 -0.14 -11.20 0.57
N CYS A 84 -0.96 -10.35 -0.04
CA CYS A 84 -1.64 -9.23 0.62
C CYS A 84 -3.15 -9.30 0.36
N PHE A 85 -3.92 -9.10 1.43
CA PHE A 85 -5.38 -9.13 1.42
C PHE A 85 -5.90 -7.76 1.87
N MET A 86 -6.86 -7.21 1.12
CA MET A 86 -7.57 -5.98 1.47
C MET A 86 -9.04 -6.33 1.70
N MET A 87 -9.50 -6.22 2.95
CA MET A 87 -10.83 -6.65 3.37
C MET A 87 -11.33 -5.76 4.52
N SER A 88 -12.64 -5.53 4.58
CA SER A 88 -13.26 -4.97 5.79
C SER A 88 -13.24 -6.00 6.93
N PRO A 89 -13.33 -5.58 8.21
CA PRO A 89 -13.38 -6.51 9.34
C PRO A 89 -14.47 -7.58 9.21
N LEU A 90 -15.65 -7.20 8.70
CA LEU A 90 -16.75 -8.12 8.44
C LEU A 90 -16.40 -9.17 7.36
N SER A 91 -15.76 -8.74 6.26
CA SER A 91 -15.29 -9.66 5.22
C SER A 91 -14.24 -10.65 5.75
N VAL A 92 -13.37 -10.23 6.67
CA VAL A 92 -12.42 -11.13 7.32
C VAL A 92 -13.15 -12.22 8.11
N ALA A 93 -14.16 -11.86 8.91
CA ALA A 93 -14.94 -12.82 9.69
C ALA A 93 -15.75 -13.78 8.79
N GLN A 94 -16.31 -13.27 7.69
CA GLN A 94 -17.12 -14.03 6.75
C GLN A 94 -16.27 -15.03 5.94
N PHE A 95 -15.18 -14.56 5.33
CA PHE A 95 -14.44 -15.33 4.32
C PHE A 95 -13.23 -16.07 4.86
N ILE A 96 -12.60 -15.62 5.95
CA ILE A 96 -11.41 -16.29 6.47
C ILE A 96 -11.81 -17.18 7.64
N ASP A 97 -11.49 -18.47 7.55
CA ASP A 97 -11.75 -19.39 8.64
C ASP A 97 -10.78 -19.17 9.81
N PRO A 98 -11.21 -19.12 11.10
CA PRO A 98 -10.35 -18.92 12.29
C PRO A 98 -9.07 -19.76 12.33
N ALA A 99 -9.13 -21.00 11.87
CA ALA A 99 -7.98 -21.91 11.81
C ALA A 99 -7.31 -21.94 10.42
N GLY A 100 -7.87 -21.24 9.43
CA GLY A 100 -7.43 -21.29 8.03
C GLY A 100 -6.10 -20.59 7.79
N MET A 101 -6.09 -19.26 7.87
CA MET A 101 -4.96 -18.41 7.48
C MET A 101 -4.39 -17.61 8.66
N ARG A 102 -3.08 -17.37 8.60
CA ARG A 102 -2.31 -16.49 9.48
C ARG A 102 -1.55 -15.48 8.62
N PHE A 103 -1.33 -14.30 9.19
CA PHE A 103 -0.65 -13.19 8.55
C PHE A 103 0.48 -12.69 9.45
N ASP A 104 1.58 -12.25 8.86
CA ASP A 104 2.70 -11.67 9.62
C ASP A 104 2.29 -10.33 10.23
N VAL A 105 1.53 -9.53 9.47
CA VAL A 105 1.09 -8.19 9.85
C VAL A 105 -0.37 -7.98 9.46
N VAL A 106 -1.15 -7.40 10.37
CA VAL A 106 -2.50 -6.88 10.12
C VAL A 106 -2.45 -5.36 10.25
N VAL A 107 -2.84 -4.66 9.17
CA VAL A 107 -2.89 -3.20 9.13
C VAL A 107 -4.34 -2.76 9.13
N PHE A 108 -4.72 -1.94 10.11
CA PHE A 108 -5.98 -1.22 10.10
C PHE A 108 -5.69 0.20 9.64
N ASP A 109 -6.20 0.55 8.47
CA ASP A 109 -6.29 1.94 8.02
C ASP A 109 -7.61 2.55 8.52
N GLU A 110 -7.64 3.86 8.76
CA GLU A 110 -8.79 4.55 9.37
C GLU A 110 -9.26 3.89 10.69
N ALA A 111 -8.32 3.41 11.51
CA ALA A 111 -8.58 2.65 12.73
C ALA A 111 -9.42 3.42 13.78
N SER A 112 -9.56 4.74 13.66
CA SER A 112 -10.48 5.54 14.47
C SER A 112 -11.96 5.24 14.18
N GLN A 113 -12.27 4.62 13.04
CA GLN A 113 -13.64 4.25 12.62
C GLN A 113 -13.95 2.76 12.85
N VAL A 114 -13.04 2.00 13.46
CA VAL A 114 -13.22 0.56 13.67
C VAL A 114 -13.43 0.27 15.15
N GLU A 115 -14.50 -0.45 15.47
CA GLU A 115 -14.75 -0.92 16.83
C GLU A 115 -13.80 -2.05 17.24
N PRO A 116 -13.38 -2.13 18.52
CA PRO A 116 -12.54 -3.22 18.99
C PRO A 116 -13.13 -4.62 18.75
N ALA A 117 -14.46 -4.76 18.84
CA ALA A 117 -15.16 -6.02 18.60
C ALA A 117 -15.00 -6.51 17.16
N ASP A 118 -15.13 -5.60 16.19
CA ASP A 118 -14.96 -5.89 14.77
C ASP A 118 -13.49 -6.21 14.43
N ALA A 119 -12.56 -5.48 15.04
CA ALA A 119 -11.12 -5.66 14.80
C ALA A 119 -10.59 -7.01 15.33
N LEU A 120 -11.18 -7.56 16.39
CA LEU A 120 -10.66 -8.75 17.09
C LEU A 120 -10.42 -9.94 16.16
N GLY A 121 -11.35 -10.20 15.23
CA GLY A 121 -11.26 -11.32 14.30
C GLY A 121 -10.09 -11.22 13.31
N ALA A 122 -9.68 -10.00 12.96
CA ALA A 122 -8.50 -9.78 12.12
C ALA A 122 -7.21 -9.82 12.96
N ILE A 123 -7.20 -9.16 14.13
CA ILE A 123 -6.05 -9.13 15.05
C ILE A 123 -5.63 -10.57 15.44
N ALA A 124 -6.59 -11.44 15.75
CA ALA A 124 -6.32 -12.83 16.14
C ALA A 124 -5.60 -13.68 15.05
N ARG A 125 -5.50 -13.16 13.81
CA ARG A 125 -4.84 -13.82 12.68
C ARG A 125 -3.47 -13.24 12.38
N GLY A 126 -3.14 -12.10 12.96
CA GLY A 126 -1.88 -11.40 12.78
C GLY A 126 -0.86 -11.77 13.85
N SER A 127 0.42 -11.80 13.48
CA SER A 127 1.52 -11.84 14.45
C SER A 127 1.85 -10.44 14.97
N GLN A 128 1.61 -9.42 14.14
CA GLN A 128 1.77 -8.01 14.46
C GLN A 128 0.53 -7.22 14.03
N VAL A 129 0.23 -6.13 14.75
CA VAL A 129 -0.85 -5.19 14.40
C VAL A 129 -0.28 -3.79 14.22
N LEU A 130 -0.71 -3.12 13.15
CA LEU A 130 -0.45 -1.70 12.90
C LEU A 130 -1.79 -0.98 12.82
N LEU A 131 -2.01 -0.02 13.72
CA LEU A 131 -3.19 0.83 13.73
C LEU A 131 -2.82 2.19 13.15
N VAL A 132 -3.43 2.55 12.03
CA VAL A 132 -3.26 3.83 11.34
C VAL A 132 -4.60 4.56 11.37
N GLY A 133 -4.59 5.81 11.83
CA GLY A 133 -5.79 6.63 11.90
C GLY A 133 -5.54 7.90 12.71
N ASP A 134 -6.59 8.67 12.93
CA ASP A 134 -6.53 9.95 13.63
C ASP A 134 -7.55 9.99 14.79
N PRO A 135 -7.10 10.03 16.06
CA PRO A 135 -8.00 10.06 17.22
C PRO A 135 -8.78 11.39 17.35
N LYS A 136 -8.48 12.40 16.51
CA LYS A 136 -9.20 13.67 16.45
C LYS A 136 -10.28 13.69 15.35
N GLN A 137 -10.45 12.60 14.61
CA GLN A 137 -11.53 12.40 13.64
C GLN A 137 -12.69 11.59 14.24
N LEU A 138 -13.71 11.30 13.43
CA LEU A 138 -14.94 10.66 13.89
C LEU A 138 -14.66 9.26 14.46
N PRO A 139 -15.26 8.93 15.62
CA PRO A 139 -15.29 7.57 16.15
C PRO A 139 -16.26 6.69 15.33
N PRO A 140 -16.29 5.38 15.57
CA PRO A 140 -17.27 4.50 14.97
C PRO A 140 -18.68 4.90 15.41
N THR A 141 -19.63 4.95 14.47
CA THR A 141 -21.04 5.22 14.74
C THR A 141 -21.88 3.96 14.55
N SER A 142 -22.67 3.60 15.56
CA SER A 142 -23.60 2.46 15.54
C SER A 142 -24.88 2.80 14.77
N PHE A 143 -24.75 3.11 13.47
CA PHE A 143 -25.89 3.49 12.61
C PHE A 143 -26.93 2.35 12.46
N PHE A 144 -26.52 1.09 12.63
CA PHE A 144 -27.35 -0.09 12.37
C PHE A 144 -27.99 -0.73 13.62
N ALA A 145 -27.67 -0.28 14.84
CA ALA A 145 -28.22 -0.89 16.05
C ALA A 145 -29.73 -0.59 16.26
N GLY A 146 -30.28 0.42 15.58
CA GLY A 146 -31.67 0.86 15.72
C GLY A 146 -32.69 0.19 14.78
N ILE A 147 -32.27 -0.60 13.79
CA ILE A 147 -33.18 -1.11 12.74
C ILE A 147 -34.11 -2.25 13.23
N GLY A 148 -33.96 -2.70 14.49
CA GLY A 148 -34.77 -3.79 15.07
C GLY A 148 -36.11 -3.39 15.69
N GLY A 149 -36.51 -2.12 15.68
CA GLY A 149 -37.76 -1.65 16.28
C GLY A 149 -38.80 -1.21 15.25
N GLU A 150 -39.83 -2.03 15.02
CA GLU A 150 -41.07 -1.57 14.38
C GLU A 150 -41.75 -0.56 15.31
N GLY A 151 -41.61 0.74 15.02
CA GLY A 151 -42.26 1.82 15.77
C GLY A 151 -42.20 3.14 15.02
N ASP A 152 -43.38 3.71 14.78
CA ASP A 152 -43.72 4.97 14.10
C ASP A 152 -42.67 6.09 14.03
N TRP A 153 -42.60 6.71 12.85
CA TRP A 153 -41.75 7.84 12.46
C TRP A 153 -42.02 9.14 13.24
N ALA A 154 -41.55 9.19 14.48
CA ALA A 154 -41.27 10.44 15.18
C ALA A 154 -39.78 10.48 15.55
N GLU A 155 -38.93 10.78 14.55
CA GLU A 155 -37.53 11.15 14.77
C GLU A 155 -37.47 12.50 15.50
N ASP A 156 -37.62 12.44 16.82
CA ASP A 156 -37.19 13.48 17.72
C ASP A 156 -35.65 13.51 17.65
N GLU A 157 -35.07 14.59 17.13
CA GLU A 157 -33.61 14.84 16.97
C GLU A 157 -32.82 14.74 18.30
N GLY A 158 -33.47 14.38 19.41
CA GLY A 158 -32.90 14.14 20.73
C GLY A 158 -32.94 12.69 21.26
N ALA A 159 -33.48 11.70 20.53
CA ALA A 159 -33.78 10.37 21.08
C ALA A 159 -33.11 9.17 20.37
N ALA A 160 -31.93 9.35 19.77
CA ALA A 160 -31.00 8.24 19.52
C ALA A 160 -29.62 8.65 20.03
N GLY A 161 -29.30 8.25 21.27
CA GLY A 161 -27.96 8.39 21.82
C GLY A 161 -26.98 7.52 21.04
N LEU A 162 -26.42 8.06 19.96
CA LEU A 162 -25.18 7.61 19.36
C LEU A 162 -24.06 7.93 20.36
N ALA A 163 -23.93 7.10 21.40
CA ALA A 163 -22.76 7.16 22.26
C ALA A 163 -21.55 6.80 21.38
N ASP A 164 -20.72 7.80 21.09
CA ASP A 164 -19.44 7.62 20.40
C ASP A 164 -18.68 6.46 21.09
N MET A 165 -18.55 5.34 20.40
CA MET A 165 -17.84 4.18 20.95
C MET A 165 -16.34 4.39 20.84
N GLU A 166 -15.57 3.90 21.81
CA GLU A 166 -14.11 3.96 21.73
C GLU A 166 -13.62 3.07 20.59
N SER A 167 -12.87 3.65 19.67
CA SER A 167 -12.28 2.93 18.54
C SER A 167 -11.13 2.02 18.98
N ILE A 168 -10.74 1.08 18.11
CA ILE A 168 -9.52 0.29 18.32
C ILE A 168 -8.27 1.17 18.39
N LEU A 169 -8.27 2.32 17.69
CA LEU A 169 -7.19 3.30 17.76
C LEU A 169 -7.13 3.97 19.14
N ASP A 170 -8.27 4.40 19.68
CA ASP A 170 -8.35 5.03 21.00
C ASP A 170 -7.84 4.07 22.09
N LYS A 171 -8.30 2.81 22.05
CA LYS A 171 -7.81 1.74 22.94
C LYS A 171 -6.31 1.51 22.74
N GLY A 172 -5.85 1.34 21.50
CA GLY A 172 -4.45 1.10 21.18
C GLY A 172 -3.53 2.21 21.68
N CYS A 173 -3.97 3.48 21.63
CA CYS A 173 -3.20 4.62 22.12
C CYS A 173 -2.88 4.56 23.63
N THR A 174 -3.61 3.75 24.41
CA THR A 174 -3.38 3.63 25.85
C THR A 174 -2.22 2.71 26.22
N PHE A 175 -1.82 1.78 25.35
CA PHE A 175 -0.79 0.78 25.66
C PHE A 175 0.21 0.48 24.53
N LEU A 176 -0.09 0.87 23.28
CA LEU A 176 0.81 0.65 22.14
C LEU A 176 1.78 1.82 21.94
N PRO A 177 3.00 1.57 21.43
CA PRO A 177 3.91 2.64 21.01
C PRO A 177 3.28 3.50 19.91
N ARG A 178 3.23 4.82 20.12
CA ARG A 178 2.66 5.78 19.18
C ARG A 178 3.73 6.52 18.38
N ARG A 179 3.50 6.67 17.07
CA ARG A 179 4.26 7.57 16.19
C ARG A 179 3.29 8.54 15.51
N ARG A 180 3.52 9.83 15.70
CA ARG A 180 2.70 10.89 15.10
C ARG A 180 3.31 11.32 13.76
N LEU A 181 2.51 11.31 12.71
CA LEU A 181 2.85 11.92 11.44
C LEU A 181 2.57 13.43 11.54
N ARG A 182 3.60 14.25 11.37
CA ARG A 182 3.49 15.70 11.61
C ARG A 182 3.27 16.52 10.35
N TRP A 183 3.64 16.01 9.18
CA TRP A 183 3.61 16.81 7.96
C TRP A 183 2.22 16.81 7.35
N HIS A 184 1.68 18.01 7.09
CA HIS A 184 0.41 18.19 6.40
C HIS A 184 0.64 18.58 4.94
N TYR A 185 0.11 17.77 4.01
CA TYR A 185 0.30 17.94 2.56
C TYR A 185 -0.98 18.20 1.78
N ARG A 186 -2.16 18.02 2.41
CA ARG A 186 -3.45 18.10 1.71
C ARG A 186 -3.79 19.53 1.32
N SER A 187 -3.70 20.44 2.29
CA SER A 187 -4.12 21.83 2.09
C SER A 187 -3.07 22.58 1.31
N ARG A 188 -3.49 23.19 0.21
CA ARG A 188 -2.67 24.06 -0.63
C ARG A 188 -2.52 25.47 -0.04
N HIS A 189 -3.40 25.83 0.90
CA HIS A 189 -3.33 27.08 1.65
C HIS A 189 -3.34 26.80 3.15
N GLU A 190 -2.43 27.43 3.89
CA GLU A 190 -2.23 27.21 5.32
C GLU A 190 -3.49 27.51 6.14
N SER A 191 -4.29 28.49 5.70
CA SER A 191 -5.54 28.87 6.40
C SER A 191 -6.61 27.78 6.41
N LEU A 192 -6.50 26.75 5.57
CA LEU A 192 -7.47 25.65 5.55
C LEU A 192 -7.27 24.69 6.73
N ILE A 193 -6.04 24.62 7.27
CA ILE A 193 -5.68 23.69 8.34
C ILE A 193 -5.28 24.40 9.63
N ALA A 194 -4.87 25.68 9.57
CA ALA A 194 -4.32 26.40 10.72
C ALA A 194 -5.25 26.38 11.95
N PHE A 195 -6.56 26.60 11.77
CA PHE A 195 -7.53 26.49 12.86
C PHE A 195 -7.53 25.10 13.47
N SER A 196 -7.67 24.05 12.65
CA SER A 196 -7.67 22.67 13.15
C SER A 196 -6.35 22.32 13.83
N ASN A 197 -5.21 22.76 13.28
CA ASN A 197 -3.89 22.51 13.85
C ASN A 197 -3.79 23.09 15.28
N HIS A 198 -4.28 24.32 15.45
CA HIS A 198 -4.35 24.99 16.75
C HIS A 198 -5.32 24.29 17.71
N GLU A 199 -6.57 24.07 17.28
CA GLU A 199 -7.66 23.64 18.16
C GLU A 199 -7.60 22.15 18.53
N PHE A 200 -7.11 21.29 17.63
CA PHE A 200 -7.21 19.84 17.77
C PHE A 200 -5.86 19.12 17.85
N TYR A 201 -4.78 19.76 17.41
CA TYR A 201 -3.48 19.13 17.17
C TYR A 201 -2.32 19.81 17.90
N ASP A 202 -2.59 20.76 18.80
CA ASP A 202 -1.61 21.45 19.65
C ASP A 202 -0.49 22.16 18.84
N ASN A 203 -0.79 22.59 17.61
CA ASN A 203 0.17 23.18 16.65
C ASN A 203 1.38 22.29 16.31
N GLU A 204 1.31 20.97 16.55
CA GLU A 204 2.43 20.06 16.24
C GLU A 204 2.48 19.64 14.76
N LEU A 205 1.45 19.94 13.95
CA LEU A 205 1.52 19.69 12.52
C LEU A 205 2.39 20.76 11.84
N VAL A 206 3.30 20.30 10.99
CA VAL A 206 4.12 21.14 10.10
C VAL A 206 3.31 21.45 8.85
N VAL A 207 3.00 22.73 8.68
CA VAL A 207 2.20 23.24 7.56
C VAL A 207 3.09 24.10 6.66
N PHE A 208 2.98 23.92 5.34
CA PHE A 208 3.72 24.73 4.39
C PHE A 208 2.90 25.96 3.97
N PRO A 209 3.53 27.15 3.90
CA PRO A 209 2.87 28.36 3.40
C PRO A 209 2.48 28.23 1.93
N SER A 210 1.37 28.86 1.56
CA SER A 210 0.97 29.10 0.17
C SER A 210 1.78 30.22 -0.47
N SER A 211 2.01 30.14 -1.78
CA SER A 211 2.55 31.26 -2.57
C SER A 211 1.51 32.35 -2.87
N HIS A 212 0.24 32.08 -2.59
CA HIS A 212 -0.90 32.98 -2.76
C HIS A 212 -1.27 33.59 -1.41
N VAL A 213 -1.45 34.91 -1.39
CA VAL A 213 -1.78 35.70 -0.20
C VAL A 213 -3.29 35.98 -0.11
N ASP A 214 -3.99 36.01 -1.25
CA ASP A 214 -5.43 36.27 -1.29
C ASP A 214 -6.25 35.03 -0.89
N ARG A 215 -6.80 35.09 0.32
CA ARG A 215 -7.62 34.04 0.94
C ARG A 215 -8.96 33.80 0.24
N ASN A 216 -9.50 34.80 -0.47
CA ASN A 216 -10.78 34.67 -1.14
C ASN A 216 -10.66 33.86 -2.43
N LEU A 217 -9.52 34.01 -3.12
CA LEU A 217 -9.19 33.22 -4.30
C LEU A 217 -8.67 31.83 -3.92
N PHE A 218 -7.94 31.73 -2.81
CA PHE A 218 -7.27 30.51 -2.40
C PHE A 218 -7.18 30.41 -0.87
N GLY A 219 -7.80 29.41 -0.25
CA GLY A 219 -7.84 29.28 1.21
C GLY A 219 -9.23 29.40 1.83
N LEU A 220 -9.31 29.91 3.06
CA LEU A 220 -10.53 29.97 3.86
C LEU A 220 -11.15 31.37 3.83
N SER A 221 -12.43 31.47 3.45
CA SER A 221 -13.21 32.71 3.44
C SER A 221 -14.59 32.53 4.09
N LEU A 222 -15.20 33.63 4.52
CA LEU A 222 -16.54 33.68 5.12
C LEU A 222 -17.46 34.59 4.30
N GLN A 223 -18.59 34.05 3.85
CA GLN A 223 -19.71 34.80 3.30
C GLN A 223 -20.80 34.95 4.38
N TYR A 224 -20.89 36.17 4.93
CA TYR A 224 -21.85 36.51 5.98
C TYR A 224 -23.11 37.15 5.41
N HIS A 225 -24.26 36.52 5.66
CA HIS A 225 -25.58 36.98 5.21
C HIS A 225 -26.57 37.06 6.39
N PRO A 226 -26.70 38.22 7.06
CA PRO A 226 -27.55 38.36 8.25
C PRO A 226 -29.04 38.15 7.96
N ASP A 227 -29.47 38.39 6.72
CA ASP A 227 -30.88 38.28 6.30
C ASP A 227 -31.33 36.82 6.09
N ASP A 228 -30.42 35.86 6.21
CA ASP A 228 -30.69 34.44 6.04
C ASP A 228 -31.29 33.86 7.31
N LEU A 229 -32.62 33.90 7.38
CA LEU A 229 -33.40 33.46 8.52
C LEU A 229 -33.52 31.93 8.61
N TYR A 230 -33.36 31.41 9.83
CA TYR A 230 -33.49 29.99 10.15
C TYR A 230 -34.90 29.65 10.63
N ASP A 231 -35.59 28.78 9.91
CA ASP A 231 -36.96 28.39 10.23
C ASP A 231 -37.02 27.30 11.31
N ARG A 232 -36.89 27.71 12.58
CA ARG A 232 -36.89 26.79 13.74
C ARG A 232 -38.16 25.96 13.89
N GLY A 233 -39.33 26.53 13.53
CA GLY A 233 -40.64 25.99 13.91
C GLY A 233 -41.27 25.05 12.89
N ARG A 234 -40.79 25.04 11.64
CA ARG A 234 -41.32 24.16 10.59
C ARG A 234 -40.21 23.33 9.95
N SER A 235 -39.46 23.93 9.03
CA SER A 235 -38.54 23.16 8.20
C SER A 235 -37.21 22.84 8.88
N GLN A 236 -36.82 23.60 9.91
CA GLN A 236 -35.51 23.51 10.57
C GLN A 236 -34.37 23.63 9.56
N THR A 237 -34.53 24.57 8.63
CA THR A 237 -33.57 24.87 7.57
C THR A 237 -33.43 26.37 7.37
N ASN A 238 -32.36 26.76 6.70
CA ASN A 238 -32.17 28.09 6.15
C ASN A 238 -32.25 28.03 4.63
N ARG A 239 -33.47 28.19 4.11
CA ARG A 239 -33.76 28.09 2.67
C ARG A 239 -33.09 29.18 1.84
N GLN A 240 -32.94 30.38 2.41
CA GLN A 240 -32.26 31.48 1.72
C GLN A 240 -30.77 31.19 1.54
N GLN A 241 -30.13 30.63 2.57
CA GLN A 241 -28.75 30.16 2.46
C GLN A 241 -28.63 29.00 1.47
N ALA A 242 -29.55 28.02 1.51
CA ALA A 242 -29.54 26.90 0.56
C ALA A 242 -29.59 27.36 -0.91
N ARG A 243 -30.43 28.36 -1.21
CA ARG A 243 -30.50 29.01 -2.54
C ARG A 243 -29.20 29.67 -2.94
N ARG A 244 -28.55 30.42 -2.02
CA ARG A 244 -27.25 31.07 -2.31
C ARG A 244 -26.17 30.05 -2.62
N ILE A 245 -26.11 28.97 -1.84
CA ILE A 245 -25.17 27.89 -2.08
C ILE A 245 -25.43 27.23 -3.43
N ALA A 246 -26.69 26.95 -3.78
CA ALA A 246 -27.04 26.38 -5.08
C ALA A 246 -26.61 27.30 -6.25
N LEU A 247 -26.78 28.62 -6.12
CA LEU A 247 -26.29 29.58 -7.10
C LEU A 247 -24.76 29.58 -7.20
N ALA A 248 -24.05 29.57 -6.07
CA ALA A 248 -22.59 29.51 -6.03
C ALA A 248 -22.04 28.20 -6.62
N VAL A 249 -22.76 27.08 -6.45
CA VAL A 249 -22.43 25.79 -7.10
C VAL A 249 -22.49 25.93 -8.62
N PHE A 250 -23.53 26.57 -9.15
CA PHE A 250 -23.69 26.80 -10.59
C PHE A 250 -22.64 27.80 -11.15
N GLU A 251 -22.30 28.83 -10.38
CA GLU A 251 -21.21 29.75 -10.72
C GLU A 251 -19.86 29.00 -10.80
N HIS A 252 -19.53 28.21 -9.78
CA HIS A 252 -18.33 27.37 -9.78
C HIS A 252 -18.30 26.40 -10.96
N ALA A 253 -19.40 25.72 -11.25
CA ALA A 253 -19.49 24.78 -12.36
C ALA A 253 -19.24 25.44 -13.73
N ARG A 254 -19.55 26.74 -13.87
CA ARG A 254 -19.28 27.52 -15.09
C ARG A 254 -17.84 28.04 -15.17
N GLU A 255 -17.34 28.61 -14.07
CA GLU A 255 -16.05 29.31 -14.06
C GLU A 255 -14.85 28.38 -13.83
N HIS A 256 -15.07 27.29 -13.09
CA HIS A 256 -14.03 26.35 -12.66
C HIS A 256 -14.48 24.88 -12.85
N PRO A 257 -14.89 24.47 -14.07
CA PRO A 257 -15.43 23.14 -14.32
C PRO A 257 -14.41 22.02 -14.07
N ASP A 258 -13.11 22.32 -14.11
CA ASP A 258 -12.00 21.39 -13.87
C ASP A 258 -11.72 21.15 -12.38
N GLN A 259 -12.13 22.06 -11.49
CA GLN A 259 -11.97 21.92 -10.04
C GLN A 259 -13.14 21.16 -9.41
N SER A 260 -12.84 20.15 -8.60
CA SER A 260 -13.87 19.37 -7.92
C SER A 260 -14.53 20.15 -6.77
N LEU A 261 -15.85 20.00 -6.61
CA LEU A 261 -16.64 20.74 -5.62
C LEU A 261 -17.43 19.80 -4.71
N GLY A 262 -17.47 20.12 -3.43
CA GLY A 262 -18.36 19.49 -2.46
C GLY A 262 -19.06 20.53 -1.59
N VAL A 263 -20.26 20.20 -1.11
CA VAL A 263 -20.99 21.01 -0.14
C VAL A 263 -21.14 20.22 1.16
N GLY A 264 -20.68 20.81 2.26
CA GLY A 264 -20.79 20.27 3.60
C GLY A 264 -21.84 21.02 4.42
N ALA A 265 -22.91 20.35 4.83
CA ALA A 265 -23.96 20.94 5.64
C ALA A 265 -23.85 20.52 7.12
N PHE A 266 -24.20 21.42 8.03
CA PHE A 266 -24.15 21.14 9.47
C PHE A 266 -25.33 20.29 9.96
N SER A 267 -26.39 20.13 9.16
CA SER A 267 -27.53 19.26 9.47
C SER A 267 -28.02 18.51 8.23
N GLN A 268 -28.65 17.35 8.43
CA GLN A 268 -29.25 16.57 7.35
C GLN A 268 -30.41 17.32 6.68
N ARG A 269 -31.22 18.05 7.45
CA ARG A 269 -32.32 18.87 6.90
C ARG A 269 -31.78 19.97 5.98
N GLN A 270 -30.68 20.62 6.37
CA GLN A 270 -30.04 21.64 5.54
C GLN A 270 -29.38 21.03 4.29
N GLN A 271 -28.77 19.84 4.41
CA GLN A 271 -28.26 19.08 3.26
C GLN A 271 -29.37 18.85 2.23
N GLN A 272 -30.54 18.37 2.67
CA GLN A 272 -31.68 18.13 1.76
C GLN A 272 -32.16 19.43 1.11
N ALA A 273 -32.28 20.52 1.87
CA ALA A 273 -32.69 21.81 1.31
C ALA A 273 -31.73 22.34 0.24
N ILE A 274 -30.42 22.08 0.37
CA ILE A 274 -29.43 22.43 -0.64
C ILE A 274 -29.59 21.55 -1.88
N LEU A 275 -29.75 20.24 -1.71
CA LEU A 275 -29.98 19.30 -2.82
C LEU A 275 -31.23 19.69 -3.62
N ASP A 276 -32.33 20.03 -2.94
CA ASP A 276 -33.57 20.44 -3.59
C ASP A 276 -33.39 21.71 -4.44
N GLU A 277 -32.63 22.70 -3.95
CA GLU A 277 -32.37 23.95 -4.68
C GLU A 277 -31.37 23.75 -5.84
N VAL A 278 -30.36 22.88 -5.68
CA VAL A 278 -29.45 22.49 -6.77
C VAL A 278 -30.23 21.78 -7.88
N GLU A 279 -31.06 20.81 -7.52
CA GLU A 279 -31.91 20.05 -8.46
C GLU A 279 -32.92 20.98 -9.17
N ARG A 280 -33.50 21.94 -8.46
CA ARG A 280 -34.37 22.96 -9.07
C ARG A 280 -33.63 23.77 -10.14
N LEU A 281 -32.38 24.16 -9.91
CA LEU A 281 -31.57 24.89 -10.88
C LEU A 281 -31.14 24.02 -12.07
N ARG A 282 -30.80 22.74 -11.85
CA ARG A 282 -30.46 21.78 -12.93
C ARG A 282 -31.59 21.60 -13.92
N ARG A 283 -32.85 21.59 -13.46
CA ARG A 283 -34.02 21.55 -14.34
C ARG A 283 -34.23 22.82 -15.17
N GLN A 284 -33.62 23.93 -14.77
CA GLN A 284 -33.72 25.22 -15.47
C GLN A 284 -32.57 25.43 -16.47
N ASP A 285 -31.41 24.84 -16.21
CA ASP A 285 -30.20 24.94 -17.03
C ASP A 285 -29.48 23.59 -17.08
N ASP A 286 -29.65 22.87 -18.19
CA ASP A 286 -29.07 21.54 -18.45
C ASP A 286 -27.66 21.61 -19.05
N SER A 287 -27.14 22.82 -19.33
CA SER A 287 -25.82 22.99 -19.96
C SER A 287 -24.65 22.52 -19.09
N LEU A 288 -24.87 22.33 -17.78
CA LEU A 288 -23.86 21.97 -16.79
C LEU A 288 -23.93 20.52 -16.32
N GLU A 289 -24.74 19.67 -16.95
CA GLU A 289 -24.94 18.28 -16.52
C GLU A 289 -23.63 17.46 -16.45
N ALA A 290 -22.67 17.73 -17.33
CA ALA A 290 -21.36 17.08 -17.30
C ALA A 290 -20.59 17.33 -15.98
N PHE A 291 -20.87 18.42 -15.26
CA PHE A 291 -20.27 18.69 -13.95
C PHE A 291 -20.87 17.80 -12.84
N PHE A 292 -22.14 17.43 -12.97
CA PHE A 292 -22.91 16.65 -12.00
C PHE A 292 -22.89 15.14 -12.26
N ASP A 293 -22.13 14.68 -13.26
CA ASP A 293 -22.00 13.27 -13.61
C ASP A 293 -21.39 12.46 -12.44
N PRO A 294 -22.09 11.43 -11.92
CA PRO A 294 -21.61 10.59 -10.83
C PRO A 294 -20.37 9.75 -11.22
N ASP A 295 -20.14 9.49 -12.51
CA ASP A 295 -19.01 8.69 -13.00
C ASP A 295 -17.73 9.50 -13.17
N ARG A 296 -17.78 10.81 -12.90
CA ARG A 296 -16.59 11.68 -12.91
C ARG A 296 -15.61 11.24 -11.81
N PRO A 297 -14.27 11.30 -12.04
CA PRO A 297 -13.25 10.88 -11.07
C PRO A 297 -13.30 11.57 -9.70
N GLU A 298 -14.04 12.66 -9.54
CA GLU A 298 -14.41 13.26 -8.25
C GLU A 298 -15.78 13.94 -8.37
N PRO A 299 -16.90 13.21 -8.17
CA PRO A 299 -18.22 13.73 -8.48
C PRO A 299 -18.63 14.85 -7.50
N PHE A 300 -19.46 15.78 -7.95
CA PHE A 300 -20.09 16.75 -7.05
C PHE A 300 -20.88 16.03 -5.94
N PHE A 301 -20.80 16.53 -4.70
CA PHE A 301 -21.62 16.00 -3.61
C PHE A 301 -22.18 17.09 -2.70
N VAL A 302 -23.27 16.75 -2.02
CA VAL A 302 -23.78 17.47 -0.85
C VAL A 302 -23.91 16.45 0.29
N LYS A 303 -23.11 16.61 1.34
CA LYS A 303 -23.02 15.69 2.49
C LYS A 303 -23.13 16.47 3.81
N ASN A 304 -23.51 15.80 4.89
CA ASN A 304 -23.60 16.39 6.22
C ASN A 304 -22.37 16.03 7.10
N LEU A 305 -22.31 16.60 8.31
CA LEU A 305 -21.26 16.35 9.32
C LEU A 305 -20.97 14.86 9.58
N GLU A 306 -21.95 13.98 9.41
CA GLU A 306 -21.86 12.55 9.74
C GLU A 306 -21.40 11.71 8.56
N THR A 307 -21.63 12.17 7.33
CA THR A 307 -21.46 11.37 6.10
C THR A 307 -20.30 11.82 5.21
N ILE A 308 -19.70 12.98 5.48
CA ILE A 308 -18.63 13.57 4.66
C ILE A 308 -17.23 12.98 4.90
N GLN A 309 -17.09 12.01 5.79
CA GLN A 309 -15.80 11.43 6.12
C GLN A 309 -15.19 10.67 4.93
N GLY A 310 -13.88 10.82 4.75
CA GLY A 310 -13.15 10.20 3.64
C GLY A 310 -13.27 10.96 2.31
N ASP A 311 -14.27 11.82 2.14
CA ASP A 311 -14.37 12.67 0.95
C ASP A 311 -13.52 13.93 1.08
N GLU A 312 -12.94 14.37 -0.03
CA GLU A 312 -12.23 15.65 -0.15
C GLU A 312 -12.42 16.22 -1.55
N ARG A 313 -12.38 17.54 -1.68
CA ARG A 313 -12.55 18.24 -2.95
C ARG A 313 -11.60 19.42 -3.04
N ASP A 314 -11.34 19.88 -4.26
CA ASP A 314 -10.56 21.10 -4.46
C ASP A 314 -11.23 22.29 -3.75
N VAL A 315 -12.54 22.40 -3.91
CA VAL A 315 -13.38 23.43 -3.29
C VAL A 315 -14.44 22.80 -2.40
N ILE A 316 -14.60 23.33 -1.19
CA ILE A 316 -15.70 22.97 -0.27
C ILE A 316 -16.51 24.21 0.09
N PHE A 317 -17.82 24.15 -0.08
CA PHE A 317 -18.76 25.11 0.49
C PHE A 317 -19.35 24.57 1.79
N LEU A 318 -19.24 25.32 2.88
CA LEU A 318 -19.79 24.93 4.18
C LEU A 318 -21.07 25.70 4.46
N SER A 319 -22.19 24.99 4.66
CA SER A 319 -23.46 25.56 5.08
C SER A 319 -23.61 25.42 6.59
N VAL A 320 -23.52 26.55 7.31
CA VAL A 320 -23.80 26.56 8.75
C VAL A 320 -25.27 26.22 9.01
N GLY A 321 -26.20 26.71 8.18
CA GLY A 321 -27.62 26.37 8.21
C GLY A 321 -28.41 26.88 9.43
N TYR A 322 -27.78 26.97 10.60
CA TYR A 322 -28.36 27.47 11.83
C TYR A 322 -28.31 29.00 11.91
N GLY A 323 -29.28 29.59 12.58
CA GLY A 323 -29.35 31.04 12.75
C GLY A 323 -30.53 31.52 13.60
N ARG A 324 -30.82 32.81 13.47
CA ARG A 324 -31.97 33.47 14.12
C ARG A 324 -33.23 33.28 13.27
N GLY A 325 -34.39 33.13 13.91
CA GLY A 325 -35.67 33.02 13.20
C GLY A 325 -36.17 34.36 12.68
N ARG A 326 -35.93 35.41 13.45
CA ARG A 326 -36.11 36.82 13.11
C ARG A 326 -34.86 37.61 13.52
N PRO A 327 -34.59 38.78 12.93
CA PRO A 327 -33.41 39.58 13.27
C PRO A 327 -33.27 39.89 14.77
N GLU A 328 -34.40 40.09 15.46
CA GLU A 328 -34.46 40.43 16.89
C GLU A 328 -34.34 39.20 17.81
N ASP A 329 -34.45 37.98 17.28
CA ASP A 329 -34.41 36.76 18.08
C ASP A 329 -33.01 36.50 18.63
N ARG A 330 -32.95 35.96 19.86
CA ARG A 330 -31.70 35.40 20.38
C ARG A 330 -31.30 34.15 19.60
N LEU A 331 -30.00 34.02 19.35
CA LEU A 331 -29.43 32.81 18.77
C LEU A 331 -29.59 31.65 19.76
N SER A 332 -30.12 30.52 19.28
CA SER A 332 -30.17 29.29 20.05
C SER A 332 -28.78 28.68 20.09
N MET A 333 -28.33 28.24 21.27
CA MET A 333 -27.07 27.52 21.41
C MET A 333 -27.20 26.02 21.08
N ASN A 334 -28.29 25.62 20.42
CA ASN A 334 -28.48 24.28 19.89
C ASN A 334 -28.17 24.23 18.38
N PHE A 335 -27.06 23.58 18.06
CA PHE A 335 -26.48 23.34 16.74
C PHE A 335 -26.48 21.84 16.39
N GLY A 336 -27.44 21.09 16.94
CA GLY A 336 -27.67 19.68 16.61
C GLY A 336 -26.45 18.80 16.91
N PRO A 337 -25.87 18.10 15.91
CA PRO A 337 -24.75 17.17 16.12
C PRO A 337 -23.50 17.80 16.77
N LEU A 338 -23.33 19.12 16.69
CA LEU A 338 -22.19 19.81 17.33
C LEU A 338 -22.33 19.97 18.85
N ASN A 339 -23.56 19.87 19.38
CA ASN A 339 -23.83 19.93 20.81
C ASN A 339 -23.58 18.60 21.52
N GLN A 340 -23.55 17.51 20.77
CA GLN A 340 -23.32 16.17 21.29
C GLN A 340 -21.85 15.95 21.66
N ASP A 341 -21.59 14.90 22.46
CA ASP A 341 -20.24 14.43 22.72
C ASP A 341 -19.55 14.08 21.39
N GLY A 342 -18.26 14.43 21.29
CA GLY A 342 -17.51 14.30 20.04
C GLY A 342 -17.92 15.26 18.90
N GLY A 343 -18.88 16.18 19.10
CA GLY A 343 -19.26 17.19 18.10
C GLY A 343 -18.09 18.02 17.56
N TYR A 344 -17.04 18.24 18.36
CA TYR A 344 -15.81 18.88 17.92
C TYR A 344 -15.02 18.07 16.87
N ARG A 345 -15.10 16.73 16.90
CA ARG A 345 -14.50 15.84 15.90
C ARG A 345 -15.24 15.94 14.56
N ARG A 346 -16.58 16.01 14.61
CA ARG A 346 -17.45 16.26 13.44
C ARG A 346 -17.06 17.57 12.74
N LEU A 347 -16.88 18.64 13.53
CA LEU A 347 -16.40 19.92 12.99
C LEU A 347 -14.99 19.79 12.40
N ASN A 348 -14.03 19.18 13.11
CA ASN A 348 -12.65 19.00 12.62
C ASN A 348 -12.62 18.25 11.27
N VAL A 349 -13.41 17.18 11.14
CA VAL A 349 -13.55 16.47 9.86
C VAL A 349 -14.06 17.43 8.80
N LEU A 350 -15.19 18.09 9.02
CA LEU A 350 -15.82 18.95 8.02
C LEU A 350 -14.92 20.08 7.50
N VAL A 351 -14.22 20.78 8.41
CA VAL A 351 -13.40 21.96 8.04
C VAL A 351 -12.07 21.59 7.37
N THR A 352 -11.69 20.31 7.35
CA THR A 352 -10.43 19.80 6.76
C THR A 352 -10.60 19.07 5.43
N ARG A 353 -11.77 19.20 4.79
CA ARG A 353 -12.11 18.52 3.51
C ARG A 353 -11.64 19.24 2.25
N ALA A 354 -11.31 20.54 2.35
CA ALA A 354 -10.89 21.34 1.20
C ALA A 354 -9.38 21.20 0.93
N ARG A 355 -9.01 20.99 -0.34
CA ARG A 355 -7.61 21.06 -0.78
C ARG A 355 -7.17 22.48 -1.10
N GLN A 356 -8.00 23.27 -1.78
CA GLN A 356 -7.62 24.57 -2.34
C GLN A 356 -8.41 25.74 -1.73
N ARG A 357 -9.74 25.60 -1.64
CA ARG A 357 -10.63 26.68 -1.19
C ARG A 357 -11.76 26.16 -0.32
N CYS A 358 -12.04 26.88 0.76
CA CYS A 358 -13.20 26.64 1.60
C CYS A 358 -13.96 27.95 1.81
N THR A 359 -15.24 27.97 1.43
CA THR A 359 -16.11 29.13 1.63
C THR A 359 -17.19 28.75 2.64
N VAL A 360 -17.23 29.47 3.77
CA VAL A 360 -18.25 29.28 4.81
C VAL A 360 -19.41 30.22 4.56
N PHE A 361 -20.62 29.68 4.45
CA PHE A 361 -21.87 30.44 4.35
C PHE A 361 -22.54 30.46 5.71
N SER A 362 -22.69 31.65 6.30
CA SER A 362 -23.23 31.82 7.65
C SER A 362 -24.14 33.03 7.75
N SER A 363 -25.22 32.92 8.54
CA SER A 363 -26.04 34.07 8.96
C SER A 363 -25.73 34.56 10.37
N ILE A 364 -24.75 33.94 11.03
CA ILE A 364 -24.29 34.24 12.38
C ILE A 364 -22.78 34.50 12.40
N ARG A 365 -22.32 35.27 13.39
CA ARG A 365 -20.91 35.59 13.66
C ARG A 365 -20.46 35.02 14.99
N SER A 366 -19.14 35.06 15.23
CA SER A 366 -18.54 34.66 16.50
C SER A 366 -19.07 35.46 17.69
N GLU A 367 -19.48 36.72 17.49
CA GLU A 367 -20.04 37.58 18.55
C GLU A 367 -21.47 37.18 18.96
N ASP A 368 -22.18 36.40 18.13
CA ASP A 368 -23.56 35.97 18.41
C ASP A 368 -23.64 34.83 19.43
N PHE A 369 -22.51 34.19 19.75
CA PHE A 369 -22.45 33.02 20.63
C PHE A 369 -22.43 33.41 22.10
N ASP A 370 -23.40 32.87 22.86
CA ASP A 370 -23.45 32.98 24.32
C ASP A 370 -22.82 31.72 24.94
N LEU A 371 -21.51 31.77 25.19
CA LEU A 371 -20.76 30.64 25.74
C LEU A 371 -21.14 30.32 27.20
N ALA A 372 -21.77 31.24 27.93
CA ALA A 372 -22.27 30.94 29.27
C ALA A 372 -23.46 29.97 29.21
N ALA A 373 -24.19 29.95 28.09
CA ALA A 373 -25.37 29.12 27.89
C ALA A 373 -25.06 27.70 27.37
N THR A 374 -23.81 27.36 27.05
CA THR A 374 -23.43 26.01 26.59
C THR A 374 -21.99 25.62 26.95
N GLN A 375 -21.82 24.37 27.39
CA GLN A 375 -20.50 23.77 27.66
C GLN A 375 -20.03 22.85 26.51
N ALA A 376 -20.81 22.73 25.43
CA ALA A 376 -20.50 21.81 24.35
C ALA A 376 -19.26 22.24 23.56
N ARG A 377 -18.17 21.48 23.64
CA ARG A 377 -16.88 21.80 22.98
C ARG A 377 -17.03 22.06 21.47
N GLY A 378 -17.91 21.34 20.79
CA GLY A 378 -18.17 21.54 19.35
C GLY A 378 -18.68 22.95 19.04
N VAL A 379 -19.53 23.52 19.90
CA VAL A 379 -20.06 24.88 19.76
C VAL A 379 -18.98 25.93 20.03
N HIS A 380 -18.15 25.71 21.05
CA HIS A 380 -16.98 26.57 21.32
C HIS A 380 -16.00 26.57 20.13
N SER A 381 -15.75 25.40 19.55
CA SER A 381 -14.90 25.25 18.36
C SER A 381 -15.51 25.96 17.14
N LEU A 382 -16.83 25.86 16.93
CA LEU A 382 -17.52 26.56 15.85
C LEU A 382 -17.39 28.09 15.98
N LYS A 383 -17.57 28.64 17.19
CA LYS A 383 -17.37 30.07 17.45
C LYS A 383 -15.96 30.50 17.05
N GLY A 384 -14.94 29.75 17.48
CA GLY A 384 -13.55 30.02 17.13
C GLY A 384 -13.28 29.92 15.62
N TYR A 385 -13.90 28.94 14.96
CA TYR A 385 -13.74 28.75 13.52
C TYR A 385 -14.35 29.89 12.71
N LEU A 386 -15.55 30.37 13.09
CA LEU A 386 -16.18 31.52 12.44
C LEU A 386 -15.39 32.81 12.66
N ASP A 387 -14.83 33.00 13.86
CA ASP A 387 -13.95 34.13 14.17
C ASP A 387 -12.69 34.12 13.29
N TYR A 388 -12.08 32.94 13.14
CA TYR A 388 -10.91 32.74 12.28
C TYR A 388 -11.24 32.90 10.79
N ALA A 389 -12.39 32.40 10.35
CA ALA A 389 -12.84 32.57 8.96
C ALA A 389 -13.05 34.06 8.64
N ALA A 390 -13.60 34.84 9.58
CA ALA A 390 -13.82 36.27 9.44
C ALA A 390 -12.53 37.11 9.48
N THR A 391 -11.66 36.84 10.45
CA THR A 391 -10.50 37.72 10.75
C THR A 391 -9.19 37.24 10.15
N GLY A 392 -9.06 35.92 9.90
CA GLY A 392 -7.79 35.28 9.55
C GLY A 392 -6.77 35.19 10.67
N ARG A 393 -7.14 35.58 11.89
CA ARG A 393 -6.25 35.59 13.05
C ARG A 393 -6.72 34.54 14.04
N LEU A 394 -5.79 33.73 14.53
CA LEU A 394 -6.06 32.82 15.64
C LEU A 394 -5.76 33.57 16.94
N ALA A 395 -6.68 33.56 17.89
CA ALA A 395 -6.64 34.37 19.12
C ALA A 395 -5.44 34.10 20.06
N GLN A 396 -4.58 33.13 19.74
CA GLN A 396 -3.42 32.72 20.56
C GLN A 396 -2.15 32.38 19.76
N VAL A 397 -2.13 32.56 18.44
CA VAL A 397 -0.86 32.44 17.71
C VAL A 397 -0.16 33.78 17.86
N GLU A 398 0.85 33.84 18.74
CA GLU A 398 1.90 34.85 18.64
C GLU A 398 2.25 34.95 17.17
N ALA A 399 1.95 36.09 16.54
CA ALA A 399 2.41 36.37 15.20
C ALA A 399 3.88 35.99 15.18
N GLY A 400 4.27 35.05 14.31
CA GLY A 400 5.65 34.58 14.22
C GLY A 400 6.54 35.80 14.33
N SER A 401 7.48 35.76 15.29
CA SER A 401 8.19 36.95 15.74
C SER A 401 8.53 37.81 14.54
N ASP A 402 8.19 39.10 14.59
CA ASP A 402 8.58 40.06 13.55
C ASP A 402 10.11 40.32 13.55
N ASP A 403 10.85 39.38 14.13
CA ASP A 403 12.29 39.28 14.29
C ASP A 403 12.82 38.20 13.34
N PHE A 404 14.08 38.36 12.96
CA PHE A 404 14.74 37.44 12.04
C PHE A 404 15.13 36.15 12.76
N GLY A 405 15.05 35.01 12.07
CA GLY A 405 15.54 33.73 12.61
C GLY A 405 17.06 33.71 12.81
N SER A 406 17.80 34.66 12.21
CA SER A 406 19.23 34.87 12.46
C SER A 406 19.74 36.25 11.98
N ASP A 407 20.91 36.66 12.49
CA ASP A 407 21.64 37.83 11.99
C ASP A 407 21.98 37.73 10.50
N PHE A 408 22.22 36.51 10.02
CA PHE A 408 22.48 36.23 8.61
C PHE A 408 21.26 36.56 7.76
N GLU A 409 20.08 36.08 8.16
CA GLU A 409 18.81 36.38 7.48
C GLU A 409 18.53 37.89 7.45
N ARG A 410 18.77 38.58 8.58
CA ARG A 410 18.66 40.04 8.66
C ARG A 410 19.58 40.76 7.68
N ALA A 411 20.82 40.30 7.54
CA ALA A 411 21.77 40.88 6.59
C ALA A 411 21.30 40.69 5.13
N VAL A 412 20.75 39.52 4.80
CA VAL A 412 20.15 39.24 3.48
C VAL A 412 18.97 40.16 3.22
N TYR A 413 18.05 40.30 4.18
CA TYR A 413 16.88 41.17 4.05
C TYR A 413 17.26 42.61 3.75
N ASN A 414 18.16 43.20 4.54
CA ASN A 414 18.58 44.59 4.37
C ASN A 414 19.17 44.83 2.99
N ALA A 415 20.07 43.94 2.54
CA ALA A 415 20.71 44.05 1.24
C ALA A 415 19.72 43.96 0.07
N LEU A 416 18.64 43.17 0.20
CA LEU A 416 17.62 43.03 -0.85
C LEU A 416 16.62 44.19 -0.86
N ILE A 417 16.26 44.74 0.30
CA ILE A 417 15.43 45.95 0.41
C ILE A 417 16.12 47.16 -0.21
N GLU A 418 17.45 47.30 -0.02
CA GLU A 418 18.26 48.34 -0.66
C GLU A 418 18.22 48.29 -2.19
N GLN A 419 17.98 47.11 -2.78
CA GLN A 419 17.78 46.94 -4.23
C GLN A 419 16.34 47.25 -4.68
N GLY A 420 15.47 47.74 -3.79
CA GLY A 420 14.09 48.13 -4.09
C GLY A 420 13.07 46.98 -4.12
N LEU A 421 13.43 45.79 -3.64
CA LEU A 421 12.49 44.67 -3.51
C LEU A 421 11.53 44.89 -2.34
N ARG A 422 10.28 44.42 -2.47
CA ARG A 422 9.35 44.31 -1.34
C ARG A 422 9.36 42.89 -0.82
N LEU A 423 9.68 42.73 0.47
CA LEU A 423 9.85 41.42 1.11
C LEU A 423 8.91 41.27 2.30
N HIS A 424 8.28 40.09 2.41
CA HIS A 424 7.68 39.61 3.64
C HIS A 424 8.65 38.64 4.33
N ARG A 425 8.65 38.64 5.66
CA ARG A 425 9.54 37.82 6.49
C ARG A 425 8.74 36.69 7.14
N GLN A 426 9.40 35.56 7.39
CA GLN A 426 8.85 34.43 8.15
C GLN A 426 7.45 34.02 7.68
N VAL A 427 7.29 33.85 6.36
CA VAL A 427 6.00 33.53 5.73
C VAL A 427 5.63 32.07 6.02
N GLY A 428 4.55 31.85 6.78
CA GLY A 428 4.01 30.53 7.10
C GLY A 428 3.38 30.47 8.48
N CYS A 429 3.00 29.27 8.90
CA CYS A 429 2.44 29.02 10.23
C CYS A 429 2.97 27.69 10.78
N ALA A 430 2.93 27.55 12.12
CA ALA A 430 3.11 26.31 12.88
C ALA A 430 4.16 25.32 12.30
N GLY A 431 5.39 25.42 12.80
CA GLY A 431 6.44 24.43 12.57
C GLY A 431 7.29 24.62 11.31
N TYR A 432 6.91 25.48 10.37
CA TYR A 432 7.76 25.87 9.24
C TYR A 432 7.38 27.26 8.68
N ALA A 433 8.38 28.07 8.36
CA ALA A 433 8.23 29.36 7.68
C ALA A 433 9.31 29.51 6.62
N ILE A 434 8.97 30.17 5.51
CA ILE A 434 9.96 30.64 4.53
C ILE A 434 10.59 31.90 5.09
N ASP A 435 11.92 31.94 5.12
CA ASP A 435 12.65 33.04 5.76
C ASP A 435 12.25 34.40 5.15
N LEU A 436 12.34 34.54 3.81
CA LEU A 436 11.95 35.76 3.10
C LEU A 436 11.13 35.43 1.84
N ALA A 437 10.09 36.22 1.55
CA ALA A 437 9.28 36.07 0.34
C ALA A 437 9.23 37.38 -0.45
N VAL A 438 9.55 37.33 -1.74
CA VAL A 438 9.51 38.47 -2.65
C VAL A 438 8.10 38.71 -3.15
N VAL A 439 7.53 39.87 -2.83
CA VAL A 439 6.17 40.25 -3.23
C VAL A 439 6.13 40.65 -4.71
N ASP A 440 5.10 40.20 -5.42
CA ASP A 440 4.84 40.70 -6.77
C ASP A 440 4.27 42.13 -6.71
N ALA A 441 5.09 43.11 -7.09
CA ALA A 441 4.67 44.51 -7.13
C ALA A 441 3.61 44.79 -8.20
N ASP A 442 3.58 43.99 -9.28
CA ASP A 442 2.67 44.17 -10.40
C ASP A 442 1.30 43.51 -10.12
N HIS A 443 1.27 42.49 -9.25
CA HIS A 443 0.07 41.78 -8.83
C HIS A 443 0.09 41.54 -7.31
N PRO A 444 -0.30 42.56 -6.50
CA PRO A 444 -0.41 42.42 -5.06
C PRO A 444 -1.36 41.27 -4.70
N GLY A 445 -0.90 40.31 -3.89
CA GLY A 445 -1.67 39.10 -3.56
C GLY A 445 -0.95 37.77 -3.85
N ARG A 446 0.27 37.80 -4.41
CA ARG A 446 1.11 36.60 -4.62
C ARG A 446 2.60 36.89 -4.41
N TYR A 447 3.36 35.82 -4.23
CA TYR A 447 4.83 35.85 -4.14
C TYR A 447 5.50 35.39 -5.44
N LEU A 448 6.60 36.05 -5.81
CA LEU A 448 7.42 35.70 -6.98
C LEU A 448 8.47 34.63 -6.66
N LEU A 449 9.04 34.70 -5.46
CA LEU A 449 10.19 33.91 -5.05
C LEU A 449 10.19 33.77 -3.53
N GLY A 450 10.38 32.55 -3.02
CA GLY A 450 10.72 32.29 -1.62
C GLY A 450 12.23 32.13 -1.49
N ILE A 451 12.81 32.71 -0.45
CA ILE A 451 14.25 32.66 -0.17
C ILE A 451 14.43 31.87 1.13
N GLU A 452 15.23 30.80 1.05
CA GLU A 452 15.65 29.99 2.20
C GLU A 452 17.14 30.23 2.50
N CYS A 453 17.43 30.51 3.76
CA CYS A 453 18.77 30.59 4.33
C CYS A 453 19.14 29.25 5.00
N ASP A 454 20.42 28.89 5.04
CA ASP A 454 20.93 27.65 5.67
C ASP A 454 21.00 27.71 7.21
N GLY A 455 20.04 28.42 7.82
CA GLY A 455 19.91 28.66 9.26
C GLY A 455 19.42 27.45 10.07
N ALA A 456 18.93 27.71 11.29
CA ALA A 456 18.50 26.67 12.22
C ALA A 456 17.42 25.73 11.65
N ALA A 457 16.48 26.25 10.86
CA ALA A 457 15.41 25.49 10.19
C ALA A 457 15.92 24.53 9.08
N TYR A 458 17.04 24.87 8.43
CA TYR A 458 17.72 23.97 7.50
C TYR A 458 18.43 22.83 8.26
N ARG A 459 19.04 23.13 9.40
CA ARG A 459 19.80 22.17 10.22
C ARG A 459 18.94 21.22 11.05
N SER A 460 17.71 21.62 11.40
CA SER A 460 16.81 20.84 12.24
C SER A 460 16.17 19.62 11.55
N SER A 461 16.38 19.46 10.24
CA SER A 461 15.87 18.29 9.49
C SER A 461 16.67 17.04 9.80
N ALA A 462 15.96 15.97 10.17
CA ALA A 462 16.60 14.70 10.57
C ALA A 462 17.27 13.96 9.40
N THR A 463 16.80 14.15 8.15
CA THR A 463 17.31 13.43 6.99
C THR A 463 17.57 14.35 5.80
N ALA A 464 18.52 13.96 4.93
CA ALA A 464 18.77 14.64 3.66
C ALA A 464 17.55 14.58 2.73
N ARG A 465 16.76 13.49 2.79
CA ARG A 465 15.52 13.35 2.01
C ARG A 465 14.51 14.43 2.39
N ASP A 466 14.31 14.70 3.68
CA ASP A 466 13.38 15.72 4.15
C ASP A 466 13.84 17.13 3.75
N ARG A 467 15.12 17.43 4.04
CA ARG A 467 15.72 18.75 3.87
C ARG A 467 15.89 19.16 2.41
N ASP A 468 16.40 18.23 1.60
CA ASP A 468 16.95 18.55 0.28
C ASP A 468 16.04 18.07 -0.86
N ARG A 469 15.06 17.19 -0.61
CA ARG A 469 14.08 16.76 -1.63
C ARG A 469 12.63 17.05 -1.27
N LEU A 470 12.11 16.48 -0.18
CA LEU A 470 10.67 16.49 0.11
C LEU A 470 10.15 17.90 0.37
N ARG A 471 10.83 18.68 1.22
CA ARG A 471 10.45 20.07 1.50
C ARG A 471 10.35 20.90 0.22
N GLN A 472 11.40 20.89 -0.58
CA GLN A 472 11.44 21.66 -1.82
C GLN A 472 10.34 21.21 -2.79
N GLN A 473 10.15 19.89 -2.95
CA GLN A 473 9.10 19.34 -3.79
C GLN A 473 7.70 19.77 -3.36
N VAL A 474 7.44 19.86 -2.05
CA VAL A 474 6.15 20.28 -1.51
C VAL A 474 5.91 21.76 -1.79
N LEU A 475 6.90 22.62 -1.48
CA LEU A 475 6.83 24.06 -1.74
C LEU A 475 6.64 24.37 -3.23
N GLU A 476 7.40 23.71 -4.09
CA GLU A 476 7.25 23.83 -5.55
C GLU A 476 5.87 23.36 -6.02
N GLY A 477 5.34 22.30 -5.40
CA GLY A 477 3.96 21.85 -5.60
C GLY A 477 2.92 22.91 -5.21
N LEU A 478 3.19 23.71 -4.18
CA LEU A 478 2.35 24.84 -3.74
C LEU A 478 2.51 26.11 -4.58
N GLY A 479 3.32 26.07 -5.64
CA GLY A 479 3.54 27.19 -6.55
C GLY A 479 4.77 28.04 -6.22
N TRP A 480 5.51 27.72 -5.15
CA TRP A 480 6.73 28.44 -4.82
C TRP A 480 7.84 28.20 -5.83
N ARG A 481 8.62 29.25 -6.07
CA ARG A 481 9.96 29.14 -6.63
C ARG A 481 10.93 29.44 -5.50
N ILE A 482 11.72 28.46 -5.11
CA ILE A 482 12.64 28.59 -3.97
C ILE A 482 14.04 28.94 -4.46
N HIS A 483 14.66 29.94 -3.83
CA HIS A 483 16.06 30.31 -4.00
C HIS A 483 16.78 30.13 -2.67
N ARG A 484 17.92 29.43 -2.68
CA ARG A 484 18.70 29.17 -1.47
C ARG A 484 19.92 30.07 -1.41
N ILE A 485 20.19 30.63 -0.23
CA ILE A 485 21.39 31.40 0.07
C ILE A 485 22.15 30.71 1.19
N TRP A 486 23.40 30.35 0.90
CA TRP A 486 24.28 29.70 1.85
C TRP A 486 25.07 30.74 2.65
N SER A 487 25.02 30.69 3.98
CA SER A 487 25.73 31.58 4.90
C SER A 487 27.23 31.72 4.57
N THR A 488 27.86 30.61 4.17
CA THR A 488 29.28 30.59 3.80
C THR A 488 29.60 31.28 2.48
N GLU A 489 28.69 31.27 1.50
CA GLU A 489 28.85 32.02 0.25
C GLU A 489 28.50 33.49 0.47
N TRP A 490 27.44 33.77 1.23
CA TRP A 490 27.05 35.13 1.63
C TRP A 490 28.20 35.86 2.32
N PHE A 491 28.86 35.22 3.28
CA PHE A 491 29.99 35.82 4.00
C PHE A 491 31.20 36.12 3.09
N ARG A 492 31.38 35.36 2.00
CA ARG A 492 32.51 35.54 1.06
C ARG A 492 32.19 36.54 -0.05
N LYS A 493 30.97 36.52 -0.57
CA LYS A 493 30.57 37.21 -1.81
C LYS A 493 29.11 37.70 -1.74
N PRO A 494 28.76 38.61 -0.81
CA PRO A 494 27.37 39.04 -0.61
C PRO A 494 26.77 39.70 -1.87
N HIS A 495 27.52 40.59 -2.54
CA HIS A 495 27.07 41.23 -3.79
C HIS A 495 26.71 40.22 -4.88
N SER A 496 27.53 39.17 -5.04
CA SER A 496 27.26 38.13 -6.04
C SER A 496 26.02 37.31 -5.72
N GLU A 497 25.69 37.11 -4.45
CA GLU A 497 24.47 36.39 -4.04
C GLU A 497 23.23 37.28 -4.22
N VAL A 498 23.32 38.59 -3.95
CA VAL A 498 22.27 39.57 -4.28
C VAL A 498 21.97 39.57 -5.78
N ASP A 499 22.99 39.63 -6.63
CA ASP A 499 22.82 39.59 -8.09
C ASP A 499 22.11 38.30 -8.57
N ARG A 500 22.42 37.16 -7.94
CA ARG A 500 21.74 35.88 -8.22
C ARG A 500 20.27 35.91 -7.84
N VAL A 501 19.91 36.51 -6.70
CA VAL A 501 18.51 36.69 -6.29
C VAL A 501 17.78 37.59 -7.28
N LEU A 502 18.37 38.74 -7.66
CA LEU A 502 17.77 39.66 -8.62
C LEU A 502 17.52 38.99 -9.99
N GLU A 503 18.48 38.20 -10.48
CA GLU A 503 18.31 37.43 -11.71
C GLU A 503 17.21 36.35 -11.55
N ALA A 504 17.12 35.70 -10.40
CA ALA A 504 16.04 34.75 -10.11
C ALA A 504 14.66 35.43 -10.09
N VAL A 505 14.54 36.63 -9.50
CA VAL A 505 13.31 37.44 -9.51
C VAL A 505 12.96 37.87 -10.94
N ARG A 506 13.94 38.29 -11.75
CA ARG A 506 13.71 38.65 -13.16
C ARG A 506 13.20 37.46 -13.98
N LYS A 507 13.84 36.29 -13.83
CA LYS A 507 13.34 35.03 -14.42
C LYS A 507 11.97 34.67 -13.88
N ALA A 508 11.70 34.95 -12.60
CA ALA A 508 10.43 34.66 -11.98
C ALA A 508 9.30 35.43 -12.68
N LYS A 509 9.48 36.75 -12.83
CA LYS A 509 8.60 37.65 -13.58
C LYS A 509 8.43 37.22 -15.05
N ALA A 510 9.52 36.92 -15.75
CA ALA A 510 9.46 36.51 -17.15
C ALA A 510 8.74 35.16 -17.36
N GLY A 511 8.94 34.21 -16.45
CA GLY A 511 8.33 32.89 -16.49
C GLY A 511 6.84 32.85 -16.09
N LEU A 512 6.26 33.97 -15.66
CA LEU A 512 4.82 34.11 -15.34
C LEU A 512 3.96 34.44 -16.57
N LEU A 513 4.57 34.81 -17.70
CA LEU A 513 3.88 35.03 -18.99
C LEU A 513 3.45 33.72 -19.69
N ARG A 514 3.68 32.56 -19.07
CA ARG A 514 3.17 31.26 -19.51
C ARG A 514 2.21 30.73 -18.43
N PRO A 515 0.91 30.54 -18.73
CA PRO A 515 0.01 29.96 -17.75
C PRO A 515 0.45 28.52 -17.47
N ARG A 516 0.81 28.24 -16.22
CA ARG A 516 1.03 26.88 -15.71
C ARG A 516 -0.15 26.52 -14.81
N PHE A 517 -1.28 26.25 -15.42
CA PHE A 517 -2.33 25.47 -14.76
C PHE A 517 -2.17 24.02 -15.21
N ALA A 518 -1.34 23.29 -14.47
CA ALA A 518 -1.28 21.83 -14.36
C ALA A 518 -0.02 21.47 -13.57
N VAL A 519 -0.04 21.72 -12.26
CA VAL A 519 0.88 21.02 -11.36
C VAL A 519 0.04 19.92 -10.72
N ALA A 520 0.15 18.72 -11.29
CA ALA A 520 -0.35 17.52 -10.67
C ALA A 520 0.09 17.51 -9.19
N PRO A 521 -0.76 17.07 -8.25
CA PRO A 521 -0.35 16.90 -6.85
C PRO A 521 0.98 16.14 -6.79
N PRO A 522 1.81 16.34 -5.74
CA PRO A 522 2.93 15.45 -5.52
C PRO A 522 2.35 14.05 -5.58
N SER A 523 2.71 13.31 -6.62
CA SER A 523 2.13 12.01 -6.88
C SER A 523 2.31 11.21 -5.60
N ALA A 524 1.24 11.07 -4.81
CA ALA A 524 0.89 9.79 -4.23
C ALA A 524 1.13 8.84 -5.39
N ALA A 525 2.10 7.95 -5.20
CA ALA A 525 2.62 7.04 -6.21
C ALA A 525 1.49 6.74 -7.18
N ALA A 526 1.61 7.23 -8.43
CA ALA A 526 0.56 7.12 -9.43
C ALA A 526 -0.08 5.76 -9.22
N PRO A 527 -1.42 5.64 -9.09
CA PRO A 527 -2.03 4.32 -9.00
C PRO A 527 -1.38 3.58 -10.15
N VAL A 528 -0.60 2.55 -9.81
CA VAL A 528 -0.06 1.67 -10.81
C VAL A 528 -1.35 1.20 -11.41
N ALA A 529 -1.70 1.74 -12.58
CA ALA A 529 -2.85 1.27 -13.31
C ALA A 529 -2.63 -0.22 -13.27
N ALA A 530 -3.61 -0.94 -12.71
CA ALA A 530 -3.70 -2.35 -12.99
C ALA A 530 -4.01 -2.40 -14.50
N ASP A 531 -3.01 -2.11 -15.32
CA ASP A 531 -2.77 -2.88 -16.50
C ASP A 531 -2.75 -4.30 -15.93
N ASP A 532 -3.90 -4.97 -16.07
CA ASP A 532 -3.95 -6.41 -16.07
C ASP A 532 -2.72 -6.81 -16.87
N PRO A 533 -1.68 -7.38 -16.22
CA PRO A 533 -0.45 -7.66 -16.93
C PRO A 533 -0.89 -8.56 -18.08
N ALA A 534 -0.71 -8.05 -19.31
CA ALA A 534 -1.03 -8.78 -20.53
C ALA A 534 -0.59 -10.21 -20.29
N PRO A 535 -1.49 -11.20 -20.45
CA PRO A 535 -1.29 -12.54 -19.93
C PRO A 535 0.12 -12.97 -20.29
N ALA A 536 0.97 -13.12 -19.27
CA ALA A 536 2.35 -13.51 -19.46
C ALA A 536 2.34 -14.68 -20.45
N PRO A 537 3.20 -14.65 -21.49
CA PRO A 537 3.19 -15.69 -22.51
C PRO A 537 3.14 -17.02 -21.79
N VAL A 538 2.11 -17.80 -22.09
CA VAL A 538 1.89 -19.11 -21.49
C VAL A 538 3.20 -19.86 -21.70
N HIS A 539 4.01 -19.96 -20.65
CA HIS A 539 5.28 -20.67 -20.75
C HIS A 539 4.93 -22.08 -21.22
N GLU A 540 5.47 -22.45 -22.38
CA GLU A 540 5.39 -23.78 -22.95
C GLU A 540 5.61 -24.80 -21.85
N ALA A 541 4.78 -25.86 -21.85
CA ALA A 541 4.64 -26.89 -20.83
C ALA A 541 5.96 -27.23 -20.09
N GLY A 542 6.27 -26.43 -19.07
CA GLY A 542 7.42 -26.65 -18.21
C GLY A 542 7.16 -27.84 -17.31
N THR A 543 8.19 -28.62 -17.04
CA THR A 543 8.14 -29.65 -15.99
C THR A 543 7.81 -28.99 -14.65
N LEU A 544 6.80 -29.53 -13.95
CA LEU A 544 6.33 -29.02 -12.64
C LEU A 544 7.43 -28.97 -11.57
N ILE A 545 8.48 -29.77 -11.75
CA ILE A 545 9.61 -29.89 -10.84
C ILE A 545 10.92 -29.89 -11.66
N PRO A 546 12.04 -29.45 -11.06
CA PRO A 546 13.36 -29.57 -11.70
C PRO A 546 13.68 -31.04 -11.98
N SER A 547 13.72 -31.40 -13.26
CA SER A 547 14.03 -32.76 -13.72
C SER A 547 14.95 -32.71 -14.95
N ARG A 548 15.64 -33.83 -15.21
CA ARG A 548 16.49 -33.97 -16.40
C ARG A 548 16.21 -35.31 -17.09
N PRO A 549 16.38 -35.44 -18.41
CA PRO A 549 16.29 -36.74 -19.08
C PRO A 549 17.29 -37.73 -18.50
N TYR A 550 16.87 -38.97 -18.30
CA TYR A 550 17.80 -40.07 -18.03
C TYR A 550 18.62 -40.29 -19.29
N ARG A 551 19.94 -40.34 -19.13
CA ARG A 551 20.85 -40.58 -20.24
C ARG A 551 21.76 -41.74 -19.93
N CYS A 552 21.80 -42.63 -20.91
CA CYS A 552 22.69 -43.75 -20.92
C CYS A 552 24.15 -43.29 -21.04
N PHE A 553 25.05 -43.70 -20.13
CA PHE A 553 26.49 -43.59 -20.28
C PHE A 553 26.95 -44.24 -21.58
N VAL A 554 27.72 -43.48 -22.35
CA VAL A 554 28.39 -43.89 -23.58
C VAL A 554 29.89 -43.73 -23.36
N PRO A 555 30.70 -44.77 -23.59
CA PRO A 555 32.14 -44.68 -23.41
C PRO A 555 32.77 -43.75 -24.45
N SER A 556 33.87 -43.10 -24.09
CA SER A 556 34.62 -42.20 -24.99
C SER A 556 35.29 -42.93 -26.16
N ARG A 557 35.43 -44.25 -26.07
CA ARG A 557 35.99 -45.14 -27.10
C ARG A 557 35.22 -46.46 -27.13
N PRO A 558 35.16 -47.16 -28.29
CA PRO A 558 34.57 -48.49 -28.35
C PRO A 558 35.37 -49.49 -27.51
N LEU A 559 34.66 -50.32 -26.77
CA LEU A 559 35.21 -51.40 -25.94
C LEU A 559 34.69 -52.75 -26.45
N SER A 560 35.50 -53.80 -26.35
CA SER A 560 35.15 -55.13 -26.87
C SER A 560 34.82 -56.13 -25.76
N PRO A 561 34.00 -57.17 -26.03
CA PRO A 561 33.72 -58.22 -25.06
C PRO A 561 34.98 -58.94 -24.54
N GLU A 562 36.01 -59.10 -25.38
CA GLU A 562 37.27 -59.74 -25.00
C GLU A 562 38.00 -58.93 -23.92
N GLN A 563 37.99 -57.60 -24.04
CA GLN A 563 38.55 -56.68 -23.05
C GLN A 563 37.84 -56.84 -21.70
N PHE A 564 36.52 -56.97 -21.69
CA PHE A 564 35.78 -57.18 -20.44
C PHE A 564 36.25 -58.41 -19.66
N TYR A 565 36.55 -59.52 -20.34
CA TYR A 565 36.99 -60.75 -19.69
C TYR A 565 38.48 -60.73 -19.32
N ALA A 566 39.33 -60.13 -20.17
CA ALA A 566 40.77 -60.03 -19.95
C ALA A 566 41.15 -58.99 -18.88
N ASP A 567 40.38 -57.90 -18.77
CA ASP A 567 40.73 -56.79 -17.89
C ASP A 567 40.67 -57.19 -16.40
N PRO A 568 41.65 -56.75 -15.60
CA PRO A 568 41.64 -56.94 -14.16
C PRO A 568 40.55 -56.09 -13.48
N VAL A 569 40.25 -56.40 -12.21
CA VAL A 569 39.08 -55.84 -11.49
C VAL A 569 39.21 -54.33 -11.25
N ASP A 570 40.43 -53.83 -11.07
CA ASP A 570 40.79 -52.41 -10.94
C ASP A 570 40.54 -51.61 -12.23
N ALA A 571 40.91 -52.17 -13.39
CA ALA A 571 40.62 -51.56 -14.69
C ALA A 571 39.10 -51.46 -14.93
N LEU A 572 38.35 -52.52 -14.60
CA LEU A 572 36.89 -52.51 -14.67
C LEU A 572 36.26 -51.56 -13.63
N ALA A 573 36.85 -51.40 -12.45
CA ALA A 573 36.37 -50.48 -11.43
C ALA A 573 36.40 -49.02 -11.92
N SER A 574 37.40 -48.66 -12.71
CA SER A 574 37.48 -47.32 -13.33
C SER A 574 36.29 -47.02 -14.25
N TRP A 575 35.80 -48.02 -15.00
CA TRP A 575 34.60 -47.90 -15.81
C TRP A 575 33.32 -47.87 -14.99
N VAL A 576 33.25 -48.70 -13.94
CA VAL A 576 32.12 -48.67 -12.98
C VAL A 576 32.00 -47.29 -12.34
N ILE A 577 33.10 -46.65 -11.94
CA ILE A 577 33.11 -45.30 -11.38
C ILE A 577 32.53 -44.28 -12.37
N GLN A 578 32.90 -44.36 -13.65
CA GLN A 578 32.39 -43.44 -14.68
C GLN A 578 30.89 -43.65 -14.94
N VAL A 579 30.44 -44.91 -15.03
CA VAL A 579 29.02 -45.24 -15.19
C VAL A 579 28.23 -44.75 -13.99
N VAL A 580 28.69 -45.03 -12.77
CA VAL A 580 28.02 -44.58 -11.54
C VAL A 580 28.05 -43.04 -11.45
N ALA A 581 29.12 -42.37 -11.84
CA ALA A 581 29.16 -40.90 -11.86
C ALA A 581 28.14 -40.27 -12.83
N ALA A 582 27.89 -40.92 -13.97
CA ALA A 582 26.93 -40.44 -14.98
C ALA A 582 25.47 -40.82 -14.66
N GLU A 583 25.23 -42.07 -14.26
CA GLU A 583 23.91 -42.67 -14.10
C GLU A 583 23.51 -42.92 -12.64
N GLY A 584 24.36 -42.54 -11.69
CA GLY A 584 24.11 -42.75 -10.27
C GLY A 584 22.99 -41.84 -9.72
N PRO A 585 22.16 -42.34 -8.79
CA PRO A 585 22.16 -43.72 -8.27
C PRO A 585 21.65 -44.73 -9.30
N ILE A 586 22.33 -45.87 -9.42
CA ILE A 586 22.04 -46.94 -10.38
C ILE A 586 21.90 -48.29 -9.68
N HIS A 587 20.86 -49.06 -10.02
CA HIS A 587 20.64 -50.40 -9.46
C HIS A 587 21.73 -51.39 -9.92
N ALA A 588 22.09 -52.36 -9.09
CA ALA A 588 23.13 -53.35 -9.40
C ALA A 588 22.89 -54.09 -10.73
N ASP A 589 21.64 -54.47 -11.01
CA ASP A 589 21.27 -55.16 -12.26
C ASP A 589 21.32 -54.23 -13.48
N GLU A 590 20.97 -52.96 -13.30
CA GLU A 590 21.08 -51.96 -14.35
C GLU A 590 22.55 -51.64 -14.63
N LEU A 591 23.39 -51.57 -13.60
CA LEU A 591 24.83 -51.42 -13.73
C LEU A 591 25.45 -52.61 -14.48
N ALA A 592 25.04 -53.84 -14.18
CA ALA A 592 25.51 -55.02 -14.91
C ALA A 592 25.07 -55.02 -16.39
N ARG A 593 23.81 -54.64 -16.67
CA ARG A 593 23.31 -54.46 -18.04
C ARG A 593 24.03 -53.33 -18.77
N ARG A 594 24.33 -52.25 -18.05
CA ARG A 594 25.06 -51.11 -18.58
C ARG A 594 26.47 -51.49 -18.97
N MET A 595 27.19 -52.15 -18.07
CA MET A 595 28.53 -52.65 -18.34
C MET A 595 28.51 -53.67 -19.49
N ALA A 596 27.49 -54.52 -19.59
CA ALA A 596 27.36 -55.41 -20.75
C ALA A 596 27.24 -54.63 -22.07
N ALA A 597 26.35 -53.63 -22.12
CA ALA A 597 26.13 -52.79 -23.30
C ALA A 597 27.36 -51.96 -23.69
N VAL A 598 28.05 -51.36 -22.72
CA VAL A 598 29.27 -50.55 -22.92
C VAL A 598 30.39 -51.36 -23.60
N PHE A 599 30.47 -52.66 -23.32
CA PHE A 599 31.45 -53.58 -23.90
C PHE A 599 30.88 -54.38 -25.09
N GLY A 600 29.73 -53.97 -25.66
CA GLY A 600 29.15 -54.59 -26.86
C GLY A 600 28.53 -55.98 -26.65
N MET A 601 28.23 -56.36 -25.41
CA MET A 601 27.60 -57.65 -25.09
C MET A 601 26.07 -57.55 -25.12
N ALA A 602 25.40 -58.55 -25.71
CA ALA A 602 23.94 -58.53 -25.88
C ALA A 602 23.14 -58.74 -24.57
N ARG A 603 23.69 -59.42 -23.56
CA ARG A 603 23.02 -59.69 -22.27
C ARG A 603 24.01 -59.76 -21.11
N ALA A 604 23.58 -59.29 -19.93
CA ALA A 604 24.30 -59.48 -18.69
C ALA A 604 23.91 -60.82 -18.04
N GLY A 605 24.73 -61.86 -18.22
CA GLY A 605 24.58 -63.13 -17.49
C GLY A 605 25.21 -63.09 -16.10
N LYS A 606 24.97 -64.11 -15.26
CA LYS A 606 25.47 -64.20 -13.87
C LYS A 606 26.98 -63.94 -13.75
N ARG A 607 27.79 -64.49 -14.66
CA ARG A 607 29.25 -64.28 -14.69
C ARG A 607 29.66 -62.81 -14.91
N ILE A 608 28.90 -62.07 -15.72
CA ILE A 608 29.14 -60.64 -15.98
C ILE A 608 28.74 -59.84 -14.73
N ALA A 609 27.55 -60.11 -14.18
CA ALA A 609 27.07 -59.46 -12.97
C ALA A 609 28.04 -59.66 -11.78
N ASP A 610 28.52 -60.89 -11.56
CA ASP A 610 29.49 -61.19 -10.50
C ASP A 610 30.83 -60.46 -10.71
N LYS A 611 31.31 -60.33 -11.95
CA LYS A 611 32.54 -59.58 -12.25
C LYS A 611 32.34 -58.06 -12.03
N VAL A 612 31.20 -57.51 -12.43
CA VAL A 612 30.83 -56.10 -12.22
C VAL A 612 30.66 -55.79 -10.73
N ASP A 613 30.01 -56.65 -9.95
CA ASP A 613 29.86 -56.44 -8.49
C ASP A 613 31.23 -56.48 -7.78
N ARG A 614 32.15 -57.35 -8.19
CA ARG A 614 33.54 -57.32 -7.67
C ARG A 614 34.27 -56.02 -7.98
N ALA A 615 34.09 -55.48 -9.19
CA ALA A 615 34.65 -54.18 -9.58
C ALA A 615 34.01 -53.02 -8.80
N ALA A 616 32.69 -53.05 -8.58
CA ALA A 616 31.99 -52.07 -7.76
C ALA A 616 32.45 -52.11 -6.30
N ARG A 617 32.61 -53.29 -5.69
CA ARG A 617 33.18 -53.44 -4.33
C ARG A 617 34.63 -52.95 -4.24
N HIS A 618 35.40 -53.05 -5.33
CA HIS A 618 36.74 -52.44 -5.38
C HIS A 618 36.65 -50.91 -5.36
N ALA A 619 35.83 -50.32 -6.22
CA ALA A 619 35.59 -48.87 -6.26
C ALA A 619 35.01 -48.31 -4.93
N GLU A 620 34.18 -49.09 -4.23
CA GLU A 620 33.64 -48.76 -2.92
C GLU A 620 34.74 -48.73 -1.83
N ARG A 621 35.66 -49.71 -1.83
CA ARG A 621 36.81 -49.72 -0.91
C ARG A 621 37.73 -48.52 -1.12
N GLU A 622 37.86 -48.05 -2.36
CA GLU A 622 38.58 -46.83 -2.69
C GLU A 622 37.79 -45.53 -2.40
N LYS A 623 36.57 -45.64 -1.85
CA LYS A 623 35.67 -44.53 -1.54
C LYS A 623 35.33 -43.66 -2.76
N LYS A 624 35.39 -44.21 -3.97
CA LYS A 624 35.02 -43.52 -5.22
C LYS A 624 33.53 -43.62 -5.53
N ILE A 625 32.86 -44.63 -4.99
CA ILE A 625 31.41 -44.81 -4.99
C ILE A 625 30.97 -45.27 -3.60
N SER A 626 29.66 -45.22 -3.31
CA SER A 626 29.07 -45.79 -2.10
C SER A 626 27.87 -46.68 -2.43
N ARG A 627 27.70 -47.80 -1.72
CA ARG A 627 26.53 -48.67 -1.88
C ARG A 627 25.48 -48.39 -0.81
N ARG A 628 24.23 -48.22 -1.22
CA ARG A 628 23.05 -48.14 -0.33
C ARG A 628 22.03 -49.19 -0.78
N GLY A 629 21.91 -50.27 -0.03
CA GLY A 629 21.13 -51.44 -0.45
C GLY A 629 21.63 -52.02 -1.78
N SER A 630 20.73 -52.07 -2.78
CA SER A 630 21.03 -52.56 -4.14
C SER A 630 21.49 -51.47 -5.12
N PHE A 631 21.69 -50.24 -4.65
CA PHE A 631 22.04 -49.09 -5.49
C PHE A 631 23.47 -48.60 -5.25
N PHE A 632 24.15 -48.24 -6.33
CA PHE A 632 25.47 -47.61 -6.32
C PHE A 632 25.37 -46.11 -6.57
N TRP A 633 26.01 -45.33 -5.71
CA TRP A 633 25.95 -43.87 -5.69
C TRP A 633 27.33 -43.26 -6.00
N PRO A 634 27.37 -42.09 -6.67
CA PRO A 634 28.60 -41.31 -6.78
C PRO A 634 29.11 -40.88 -5.41
N ALA A 635 30.44 -40.83 -5.23
CA ALA A 635 31.03 -40.28 -4.02
C ALA A 635 30.56 -38.83 -3.79
N GLY A 636 30.12 -38.54 -2.56
CA GLY A 636 29.69 -37.20 -2.14
C GLY A 636 28.25 -36.82 -2.52
N MET A 637 27.50 -37.67 -3.22
CA MET A 637 26.09 -37.39 -3.54
C MET A 637 25.19 -37.62 -2.31
N ALA A 638 24.65 -36.53 -1.76
CA ALA A 638 23.69 -36.57 -0.66
C ALA A 638 22.27 -36.87 -1.16
N GLU A 639 21.79 -36.10 -2.14
CA GLU A 639 20.45 -36.23 -2.72
C GLU A 639 20.51 -36.65 -4.20
N PRO A 640 19.61 -37.54 -4.65
CA PRO A 640 19.56 -37.96 -6.04
C PRO A 640 18.84 -36.91 -6.92
N PRO A 641 19.25 -36.78 -8.19
CA PRO A 641 18.52 -35.97 -9.17
C PRO A 641 17.24 -36.70 -9.61
N VAL A 642 16.18 -35.94 -9.92
CA VAL A 642 14.96 -36.49 -10.52
C VAL A 642 15.14 -36.65 -12.02
N ARG A 643 14.99 -37.87 -12.53
CA ARG A 643 15.23 -38.18 -13.95
C ARG A 643 14.01 -38.69 -14.69
N VAL A 644 13.75 -38.14 -15.86
CA VAL A 644 12.63 -38.53 -16.75
C VAL A 644 13.10 -39.64 -17.67
N ARG A 645 12.36 -40.76 -17.74
CA ARG A 645 12.72 -41.98 -18.48
C ARG A 645 11.78 -42.24 -19.66
N ASP A 646 11.51 -41.18 -20.43
CA ASP A 646 10.64 -41.21 -21.61
C ASP A 646 11.31 -41.88 -22.84
N VAL A 647 12.60 -41.60 -23.05
CA VAL A 647 13.39 -42.10 -24.18
C VAL A 647 14.34 -43.24 -23.77
N GLU A 648 15.11 -43.05 -22.70
CA GLU A 648 16.16 -43.97 -22.24
C GLU A 648 16.01 -44.34 -20.76
N GLY A 649 16.58 -45.49 -20.38
CA GLY A 649 16.64 -45.96 -18.99
C GLY A 649 15.68 -47.10 -18.65
N PRO A 650 15.72 -47.58 -17.40
CA PRO A 650 14.89 -48.69 -16.96
C PRO A 650 13.41 -48.29 -16.89
N ARG A 651 12.54 -49.10 -17.50
CA ARG A 651 11.07 -48.99 -17.36
C ARG A 651 10.50 -49.73 -16.16
N ASP A 652 11.33 -50.50 -15.48
CA ASP A 652 10.97 -51.18 -14.24
C ASP A 652 11.25 -50.26 -13.06
N VAL A 653 10.24 -50.05 -12.22
CA VAL A 653 10.30 -49.15 -11.07
C VAL A 653 11.25 -49.67 -9.98
N ASP A 654 11.41 -50.99 -9.87
CA ASP A 654 12.27 -51.61 -8.85
C ASP A 654 13.76 -51.30 -9.10
N LEU A 655 14.10 -50.85 -10.32
CA LEU A 655 15.43 -50.39 -10.71
C LEU A 655 15.65 -48.89 -10.48
N ILE A 656 14.65 -48.19 -9.97
CA ILE A 656 14.73 -46.77 -9.61
C ILE A 656 14.97 -46.65 -8.11
N CYS A 657 15.91 -45.76 -7.77
CA CYS A 657 16.28 -45.52 -6.39
C CYS A 657 15.08 -44.97 -5.59
N PRO A 658 14.72 -45.57 -4.43
CA PRO A 658 13.63 -45.07 -3.59
C PRO A 658 13.80 -43.61 -3.18
N GLU A 659 15.03 -43.15 -2.94
CA GLU A 659 15.33 -41.75 -2.62
C GLU A 659 15.07 -40.81 -3.81
N GLU A 660 15.18 -41.29 -5.05
CA GLU A 660 14.81 -40.53 -6.25
C GLU A 660 13.28 -40.40 -6.37
N LEU A 661 12.56 -41.49 -6.08
CA LEU A 661 11.09 -41.49 -6.01
C LEU A 661 10.59 -40.54 -4.92
N GLY A 662 11.17 -40.63 -3.72
CA GLY A 662 10.86 -39.76 -2.58
C GLY A 662 11.17 -38.29 -2.87
N ARG A 663 12.31 -38.01 -3.52
CA ARG A 663 12.68 -36.64 -3.93
C ARG A 663 11.69 -36.06 -4.94
N ALA A 664 11.25 -36.83 -5.92
CA ALA A 664 10.26 -36.39 -6.90
C ALA A 664 8.91 -36.09 -6.23
N ALA A 665 8.45 -36.98 -5.34
CA ALA A 665 7.23 -36.77 -4.55
C ALA A 665 7.31 -35.49 -3.70
N TRP A 666 8.41 -35.29 -2.97
CA TRP A 666 8.64 -34.11 -2.15
C TRP A 666 8.61 -32.80 -2.97
N LEU A 667 9.30 -32.78 -4.13
CA LEU A 667 9.30 -31.62 -5.01
C LEU A 667 7.90 -31.31 -5.57
N LEU A 668 7.09 -32.33 -5.88
CA LEU A 668 5.71 -32.15 -6.34
C LEU A 668 4.81 -31.56 -5.25
N LEU A 669 4.94 -32.03 -4.01
CA LEU A 669 4.21 -31.47 -2.88
C LEU A 669 4.60 -30.02 -2.62
N LYS A 670 5.88 -29.68 -2.75
CA LYS A 670 6.38 -28.31 -2.65
C LYS A 670 5.84 -27.41 -3.76
N ALA A 671 5.84 -27.90 -5.00
CA ALA A 671 5.38 -27.13 -6.16
C ALA A 671 3.86 -26.90 -6.18
N GLN A 672 3.07 -27.84 -5.63
CA GLN A 672 1.60 -27.82 -5.72
C GLN A 672 0.90 -27.60 -4.37
N PHE A 673 1.65 -27.30 -3.31
CA PHE A 673 1.18 -27.04 -1.94
C PHE A 673 0.41 -28.22 -1.33
N GLY A 674 0.90 -29.44 -1.58
CA GLY A 674 0.30 -30.66 -1.09
C GLY A 674 -0.80 -31.23 -1.99
N MET A 675 -1.16 -32.50 -1.76
CA MET A 675 -2.20 -33.25 -2.47
C MET A 675 -2.52 -34.55 -1.72
N SER A 676 -3.55 -35.29 -2.14
CA SER A 676 -3.84 -36.63 -1.58
C SER A 676 -2.77 -37.65 -1.95
N CYS A 677 -2.61 -38.69 -1.14
CA CYS A 677 -1.63 -39.76 -1.39
C CYS A 677 -1.80 -40.45 -2.76
N PRO A 678 -3.03 -40.81 -3.19
CA PRO A 678 -3.22 -41.41 -4.52
C PRO A 678 -2.81 -40.49 -5.67
N ASP A 679 -3.10 -39.20 -5.56
CA ASP A 679 -2.69 -38.21 -6.55
C ASP A 679 -1.16 -38.03 -6.57
N LEU A 680 -0.52 -38.02 -5.40
CA LEU A 680 0.94 -37.93 -5.30
C LEU A 680 1.63 -39.11 -5.99
N VAL A 681 1.12 -40.32 -5.77
CA VAL A 681 1.64 -41.54 -6.41
C VAL A 681 1.57 -41.42 -7.93
N ASN A 682 0.40 -41.02 -8.46
CA ASN A 682 0.18 -40.86 -9.89
C ASN A 682 1.05 -39.75 -10.51
N GLN A 683 1.16 -38.62 -9.83
CA GLN A 683 1.97 -37.50 -10.30
C GLN A 683 3.47 -37.82 -10.28
N THR A 684 3.94 -38.52 -9.25
CA THR A 684 5.34 -38.94 -9.14
C THR A 684 5.72 -39.90 -10.26
N ALA A 685 4.85 -40.88 -10.56
CA ALA A 685 5.06 -41.79 -11.68
C ALA A 685 5.14 -41.04 -13.03
N ARG A 686 4.19 -40.12 -13.28
CA ARG A 686 4.20 -39.28 -14.50
C ARG A 686 5.44 -38.41 -14.60
N ALA A 687 5.87 -37.80 -13.48
CA ALA A 687 7.06 -36.94 -13.44
C ALA A 687 8.36 -37.69 -13.77
N LEU A 688 8.40 -39.01 -13.58
CA LEU A 688 9.53 -39.87 -13.93
C LEU A 688 9.41 -40.49 -15.33
N GLY A 689 8.35 -40.20 -16.09
CA GLY A 689 8.14 -40.66 -17.46
C GLY A 689 7.24 -41.89 -17.61
N PHE A 690 6.58 -42.34 -16.53
CA PHE A 690 5.63 -43.45 -16.63
C PHE A 690 4.26 -42.98 -17.14
N GLY A 691 3.78 -43.60 -18.24
CA GLY A 691 2.49 -43.25 -18.84
C GLY A 691 1.26 -43.72 -18.04
N GLN A 692 1.34 -44.87 -17.37
CA GLN A 692 0.29 -45.41 -16.51
C GLN A 692 0.89 -45.93 -15.19
N THR A 693 0.15 -45.75 -14.10
CA THR A 693 0.55 -46.23 -12.77
C THR A 693 -0.02 -47.63 -12.54
N GLY A 694 0.77 -48.67 -12.79
CA GLY A 694 0.41 -50.04 -12.43
C GLY A 694 0.58 -50.33 -10.92
N PRO A 695 0.10 -51.48 -10.40
CA PRO A 695 0.18 -51.82 -8.98
C PRO A 695 1.60 -51.83 -8.40
N SER A 696 2.58 -52.32 -9.17
CA SER A 696 4.00 -52.34 -8.77
C SER A 696 4.59 -50.93 -8.66
N ILE A 697 4.31 -50.05 -9.64
CA ILE A 697 4.73 -48.63 -9.60
C ILE A 697 4.10 -47.90 -8.42
N ALA A 698 2.79 -48.13 -8.20
CA ALA A 698 2.09 -47.53 -7.07
C ALA A 698 2.68 -47.95 -5.72
N ALA A 699 2.98 -49.24 -5.54
CA ALA A 699 3.60 -49.75 -4.32
C ALA A 699 4.99 -49.16 -4.09
N ALA A 700 5.86 -49.15 -5.10
CA ALA A 700 7.22 -48.62 -4.97
C ALA A 700 7.24 -47.11 -4.64
N VAL A 701 6.36 -46.33 -5.26
CA VAL A 701 6.23 -44.90 -4.96
C VAL A 701 5.63 -44.69 -3.56
N GLN A 702 4.62 -45.48 -3.17
CA GLN A 702 4.03 -45.42 -1.84
C GLN A 702 5.05 -45.72 -0.74
N ASP A 703 5.89 -46.74 -0.94
CA ASP A 703 6.96 -47.09 -0.01
C ASP A 703 7.99 -45.97 0.10
N ALA A 704 8.33 -45.31 -1.01
CA ALA A 704 9.19 -44.13 -0.99
C ALA A 704 8.55 -42.98 -0.21
N VAL A 705 7.26 -42.69 -0.42
CA VAL A 705 6.52 -41.66 0.33
C VAL A 705 6.46 -41.99 1.83
N ASN A 706 6.28 -43.25 2.20
CA ASN A 706 6.27 -43.69 3.59
C ASN A 706 7.63 -43.45 4.26
N ARG A 707 8.75 -43.72 3.58
CA ARG A 707 10.09 -43.38 4.08
C ARG A 707 10.29 -41.88 4.26
N GLU A 708 9.76 -41.08 3.33
CA GLU A 708 9.81 -39.62 3.44
C GLU A 708 8.97 -39.09 4.61
N LEU A 709 7.83 -39.72 4.90
CA LEU A 709 7.02 -39.47 6.10
C LEU A 709 7.79 -39.80 7.39
N GLU A 710 8.42 -40.98 7.44
CA GLU A 710 9.25 -41.40 8.58
C GLU A 710 10.45 -40.46 8.80
N SER A 711 11.03 -39.94 7.71
CA SER A 711 12.13 -38.97 7.78
C SER A 711 11.70 -37.55 8.19
N GLY A 712 10.40 -37.28 8.22
CA GLY A 712 9.84 -35.95 8.49
C GLY A 712 9.94 -34.95 7.33
N ARG A 713 10.40 -35.35 6.14
CA ARG A 713 10.44 -34.49 4.95
C ARG A 713 9.06 -34.29 4.32
N ILE A 714 8.17 -35.27 4.48
CA ILE A 714 6.75 -35.16 4.15
C ILE A 714 5.96 -35.25 5.46
N VAL A 715 4.87 -34.49 5.56
CA VAL A 715 3.97 -34.50 6.72
C VAL A 715 2.53 -34.72 6.27
N ALA A 716 1.77 -35.44 7.09
CA ALA A 716 0.34 -35.60 6.91
C ALA A 716 -0.42 -34.39 7.48
N ASN A 717 -1.43 -33.93 6.75
CA ASN A 717 -2.34 -32.87 7.17
C ASN A 717 -3.78 -33.27 6.78
N GLY A 718 -4.47 -33.92 7.71
CA GLY A 718 -5.75 -34.60 7.44
C GLY A 718 -5.58 -35.66 6.34
N ASP A 719 -6.42 -35.61 5.32
CA ASP A 719 -6.40 -36.52 4.16
C ASP A 719 -5.37 -36.12 3.08
N SER A 720 -4.58 -35.07 3.32
CA SER A 720 -3.58 -34.54 2.38
C SER A 720 -2.15 -34.71 2.90
N LEU A 721 -1.20 -34.86 1.98
CA LEU A 721 0.23 -34.83 2.25
C LEU A 721 0.81 -33.48 1.88
N ARG A 722 1.86 -33.03 2.60
CA ARG A 722 2.58 -31.78 2.34
C ARG A 722 4.08 -31.97 2.51
N ALA A 723 4.87 -31.16 1.79
CA ALA A 723 6.30 -31.06 2.05
C ALA A 723 6.51 -30.33 3.38
N ALA A 724 7.45 -30.80 4.21
CA ALA A 724 7.87 -30.08 5.39
C ALA A 724 8.65 -28.81 4.98
N ASP A 725 8.34 -27.68 5.61
CA ASP A 725 9.09 -26.43 5.39
C ASP A 725 10.46 -26.49 6.08
N PRO A 726 11.57 -26.14 5.42
CA PRO A 726 12.91 -26.19 6.03
C PRO A 726 13.13 -25.18 7.17
N ALA A 727 12.21 -24.26 7.43
CA ALA A 727 12.21 -23.39 8.62
C ALA A 727 10.85 -22.68 8.73
N GLY A 728 10.10 -22.96 9.80
CA GLY A 728 8.89 -22.24 10.23
C GLY A 728 8.71 -22.48 11.73
N PRO A 729 8.26 -21.48 12.50
CA PRO A 729 8.74 -21.23 13.85
C PRO A 729 8.43 -22.39 14.79
N VAL A 730 9.41 -22.69 15.65
CA VAL A 730 9.21 -23.48 16.86
C VAL A 730 7.98 -22.92 17.57
N SER A 731 6.96 -23.75 17.68
CA SER A 731 5.80 -23.54 18.53
C SER A 731 6.29 -23.22 19.95
N HIS A 732 6.02 -22.00 20.41
CA HIS A 732 6.02 -21.64 21.82
C HIS A 732 4.59 -21.47 22.29
#